data_AF-A0A1Y1XGJ1-F1
#
_entry.id   AF-A0A1Y1XGJ1-F1
#
_cell.length_a   1.000
_cell.length_b   1.000
_cell.length_c   1.000
_cell.angle_alpha   90.00
_cell.angle_beta   90.00
_cell.angle_gamma   90.00
#
_symmetry.space_group_name_H-M   'P 1'
#
loop_
_entity.id
_entity.type
_entity.pdbx_description
1 polymer ?
#
loop_
_entity_poly.entity_id
_entity_poly.type
_entity_poly.pdbx_seq_one_letter_code
_entity_poly.pdbx_strand_id
1 'polypeptide(L)'
;MKKKKKKLYKRKLYNNNNSNNNNNTNNNNNNNKIDYYIFINKLYLKNTPDSFKKGNGTKIDIKNDQENFYNLPSVIEEHLYDDELILFFPDSYYDMTKVEGDIIFYVYTNITIKGNIEGTIFDYKNEMVWGLLIEFIEVNTSFIFENILIKNFGNEETDSYAIPVLDIYTNFSNITFIINNCNFQNNYNTVLLVDMIDPCFYYNDCYDKTGLMKDEPFMIINNTTFYNNNRSMYLFNIYVDYDILVEFNDCTIDSNVEFLYSDFASFFTFNNCYITGVVNGDNHDNYASFLHSSGYDTLTINNSKIENLYLKNHNPLIESNALSLNIINTTISNCYSDYDYLIKINENMNFNVKFTEYNEGYVTIENSVIKNTFNIFTGKYCNFYIKKTTFSDIIKNKSYYPAISNFKNSEITIIDSKFLNLELVSSLFNKDSTYKFINVNLKDINTNFEALFYFNGLETYINNMTIENVRCSGDGGDSSLFLLNYYKYDSDFNYNTLVKINDLKIINSRSNGPIIKIDGYYNDITITNSTFQSITSYGAIIHNESKVTLNITNVNFINNKNINKYDCGLLHFSGDDTKLSIENSLFENNESKSNGGAICFNDITNMELNLNSNLFNNNKAVNGGALSFEDNKGIIKNNINYRKRRKRNEIIENDNSLNNIIINMENNIFEKNQAENYGGAIYSNYNSINSYINKNNKIKYNEAGIMGGGIYSKNIWNNSKCIFIFDHSSDFQENISNNHLNNYSSKPSYISLDNKIKGNKISLYSGDLLPLSFSLYDEYDNIVEDKAKFLSYVMLTLSLKEKYSNSTTSTNNITRRNNINEKYNTSENINKNIIVDNNTDDIGLIKKINTKLLGNVSSLMGGHFKFNDFKIIGNANTYILNLSINDYNEDVIFKIPEIEITINQGCSENYIKFYDKNDFLSCEIPKCFSSCPVDITAECIANTTIINKNDPHLNKCQCLPGWTGSLCNEKVFINFSGVKKFTNMILKYSTYMNYSECSLNFLFKHIGSSAVIFFYYTFISQGFILGVKVLKKGKNNKYELDDESSLGFEVCGNEIRIIIEEDDNIYNNNDNDSYDGKEGAIMKSKNDKKKSVMITNYYGSVSFSTIDQNNINSFEYFNYIINKSEKRVHSEFIEATLIYIAYFILLLILIIFFKMQNIMRSKNIMDYRLVKDTNNDWPNSKCKLISYSFLDNQRYAKVKFEKADDPSVYFKYKNMNNIEITRENYIQVYKKSSTIIGKKYFILN
;
A
#
# COMPACT_ATOMS: atom_id res chain seq x y z
N MET A 1 -9.42 -7.46 87.96
CA MET A 1 -10.71 -6.99 87.39
C MET A 1 -11.18 -7.92 86.26
N LYS A 2 -11.59 -9.15 86.57
CA LYS A 2 -11.70 -10.28 85.61
C LYS A 2 -13.14 -10.69 85.19
N LYS A 3 -14.19 -9.86 85.33
CA LYS A 3 -15.59 -10.33 85.10
C LYS A 3 -16.59 -9.41 84.37
N LYS A 4 -16.17 -8.45 83.54
CA LYS A 4 -17.10 -7.66 82.71
C LYS A 4 -16.54 -7.35 81.32
N LYS A 5 -16.41 -8.36 80.45
CA LYS A 5 -16.14 -8.18 79.00
C LYS A 5 -16.78 -9.30 78.17
N LYS A 6 -18.09 -9.54 78.34
CA LYS A 6 -18.83 -10.51 77.51
C LYS A 6 -20.24 -10.00 77.18
N LYS A 7 -20.34 -8.85 76.47
CA LYS A 7 -21.61 -8.41 75.85
C LYS A 7 -21.55 -7.21 74.88
N LEU A 8 -20.47 -7.01 74.11
CA LEU A 8 -20.38 -5.83 73.22
C LEU A 8 -19.70 -6.06 71.86
N TYR A 9 -19.88 -7.25 71.27
CA TYR A 9 -19.58 -7.45 69.85
C TYR A 9 -20.73 -8.20 69.18
N LYS A 10 -21.62 -7.43 68.56
CA LYS A 10 -22.54 -7.87 67.51
C LYS A 10 -22.59 -6.74 66.49
N ARG A 11 -21.64 -6.74 65.54
CA ARG A 11 -21.56 -5.79 64.43
C ARG A 11 -22.76 -6.02 63.50
N LYS A 12 -23.47 -4.93 63.17
CA LYS A 12 -24.44 -4.89 62.08
C LYS A 12 -23.67 -4.72 60.77
N LEU A 13 -23.93 -5.60 59.82
CA LEU A 13 -23.55 -5.47 58.41
C LEU A 13 -24.10 -4.16 57.84
N TYR A 14 -23.24 -3.44 57.13
CA TYR A 14 -23.55 -2.25 56.36
C TYR A 14 -24.39 -2.63 55.13
N ASN A 15 -25.50 -1.93 54.92
CA ASN A 15 -26.17 -1.81 53.63
C ASN A 15 -26.01 -0.35 53.23
N ASN A 16 -25.16 -0.04 52.27
CA ASN A 16 -25.11 1.28 51.66
C ASN A 16 -24.69 1.15 50.20
N ASN A 17 -25.69 1.01 49.32
CA ASN A 17 -25.56 1.30 47.91
C ASN A 17 -26.75 2.17 47.49
N ASN A 18 -26.44 3.17 46.67
CA ASN A 18 -27.28 4.23 46.08
C ASN A 18 -27.45 5.52 46.89
N SER A 19 -26.57 6.50 46.65
CA SER A 19 -27.02 7.78 46.08
C SER A 19 -25.86 8.54 45.41
N ASN A 20 -26.11 8.91 44.15
CA ASN A 20 -25.27 9.78 43.33
C ASN A 20 -24.89 11.12 43.98
N ASN A 21 -23.70 11.57 43.59
CA ASN A 21 -23.13 12.90 43.67
C ASN A 21 -24.13 14.06 43.75
N ASN A 22 -24.01 14.85 44.83
CA ASN A 22 -23.75 16.30 44.80
C ASN A 22 -23.80 16.84 46.23
N ASN A 23 -22.66 17.36 46.74
CA ASN A 23 -22.56 18.70 47.33
C ASN A 23 -21.24 18.86 48.11
N ASN A 24 -20.45 19.83 47.64
CA ASN A 24 -19.58 20.66 48.46
C ASN A 24 -20.40 21.29 49.60
N THR A 25 -20.14 20.91 50.84
CA THR A 25 -20.21 21.82 52.01
C THR A 25 -19.54 21.16 53.22
N ASN A 26 -18.50 21.82 53.72
CA ASN A 26 -17.97 21.84 55.09
C ASN A 26 -18.48 20.76 56.06
N ASN A 27 -17.60 19.82 56.41
CA ASN A 27 -17.76 19.01 57.61
C ASN A 27 -16.45 18.99 58.41
N ASN A 28 -16.31 19.99 59.29
CA ASN A 28 -15.13 20.22 60.13
C ASN A 28 -15.32 19.74 61.58
N ASN A 29 -16.08 18.64 61.80
CA ASN A 29 -16.47 18.22 63.16
C ASN A 29 -16.30 16.72 63.49
N ASN A 30 -15.52 15.97 62.71
CA ASN A 30 -15.21 14.56 63.04
C ASN A 30 -13.76 14.29 63.48
N ASN A 31 -12.89 15.31 63.56
CA ASN A 31 -11.48 15.11 63.96
C ASN A 31 -11.29 14.81 65.46
N ASN A 32 -12.23 15.20 66.33
CA ASN A 32 -12.05 15.05 67.79
C ASN A 32 -12.24 13.62 68.35
N LYS A 33 -12.64 12.63 67.54
CA LYS A 33 -12.83 11.24 68.00
C LYS A 33 -11.63 10.33 67.74
N ILE A 34 -10.79 10.66 66.76
CA ILE A 34 -9.57 9.91 66.43
C ILE A 34 -8.42 10.36 67.33
N ASP A 35 -8.35 11.65 67.67
CA ASP A 35 -7.38 12.19 68.64
C ASP A 35 -7.49 11.54 70.03
N TYR A 36 -8.67 11.03 70.42
CA TYR A 36 -8.89 10.43 71.74
C TYR A 36 -8.27 9.02 71.88
N TYR A 37 -8.18 8.23 70.79
CA TYR A 37 -7.60 6.88 70.84
C TYR A 37 -6.06 6.93 70.83
N ILE A 38 -5.48 7.84 70.04
CA ILE A 38 -4.01 8.02 69.95
C ILE A 38 -3.46 8.68 71.23
N PHE A 39 -4.22 9.60 71.85
CA PHE A 39 -3.84 10.22 73.12
C PHE A 39 -3.77 9.22 74.29
N ILE A 40 -4.62 8.18 74.30
CA ILE A 40 -4.60 7.15 75.35
C ILE A 40 -3.36 6.24 75.24
N ASN A 41 -2.92 5.87 74.03
CA ASN A 41 -1.71 5.06 73.85
C ASN A 41 -0.43 5.83 74.23
N LYS A 42 -0.35 7.13 73.91
CA LYS A 42 0.75 7.99 74.39
C LYS A 42 0.77 8.18 75.92
N LEU A 43 -0.39 8.17 76.58
CA LEU A 43 -0.48 8.24 78.05
C LEU A 43 -0.08 6.93 78.73
N TYR A 44 -0.28 5.78 78.07
CA TYR A 44 0.26 4.50 78.53
C TYR A 44 1.79 4.42 78.37
N LEU A 45 2.33 4.94 77.26
CA LEU A 45 3.77 4.97 76.99
C LEU A 45 4.55 5.96 77.86
N LYS A 46 3.91 7.02 78.37
CA LYS A 46 4.58 7.96 79.29
C LYS A 46 4.82 7.39 80.70
N ASN A 47 4.27 6.21 81.00
CA ASN A 47 4.42 5.52 82.29
C ASN A 47 5.30 4.25 82.20
N THR A 48 5.98 4.00 81.08
CA THR A 48 6.98 2.92 81.00
C THR A 48 8.25 3.33 81.74
N PRO A 49 8.76 2.54 82.72
CA PRO A 49 9.95 2.89 83.48
C PRO A 49 11.19 3.01 82.58
N ASP A 50 11.98 4.09 82.74
CA ASP A 50 13.26 4.37 82.07
C ASP A 50 14.39 3.34 82.36
N SER A 51 14.08 2.12 82.82
CA SER A 51 15.07 1.16 83.30
C SER A 51 14.77 -0.31 82.99
N PHE A 52 14.18 -0.61 81.83
CA PHE A 52 14.20 -1.99 81.33
C PHE A 52 15.65 -2.40 81.05
N LYS A 53 16.19 -3.26 81.91
CA LYS A 53 17.48 -3.92 81.70
C LYS A 53 17.33 -4.86 80.50
N LYS A 54 18.10 -4.60 79.44
CA LYS A 54 18.33 -5.51 78.33
C LYS A 54 18.57 -6.93 78.84
N GLY A 55 17.67 -7.84 78.50
CA GLY A 55 17.68 -9.24 78.92
C GLY A 55 18.00 -10.14 77.74
N ASN A 56 18.84 -11.16 77.95
CA ASN A 56 19.23 -12.13 76.91
C ASN A 56 18.02 -12.64 76.09
N GLY A 57 18.21 -12.85 74.78
CA GLY A 57 17.15 -13.34 73.89
C GLY A 57 16.42 -14.59 74.41
N THR A 58 15.09 -14.58 74.27
CA THR A 58 14.18 -15.62 74.78
C THR A 58 13.71 -16.50 73.63
N LYS A 59 13.81 -17.83 73.81
CA LYS A 59 13.22 -18.83 72.91
C LYS A 59 12.09 -19.57 73.63
N ILE A 60 10.92 -19.64 72.98
CA ILE A 60 9.72 -20.31 73.51
C ILE A 60 9.28 -21.39 72.51
N ASP A 61 9.17 -22.63 72.99
CA ASP A 61 8.61 -23.73 72.19
C ASP A 61 7.09 -23.76 72.36
N ILE A 62 6.34 -23.57 71.26
CA ILE A 62 4.87 -23.55 71.22
C ILE A 62 4.36 -24.87 70.66
N LYS A 63 3.80 -25.77 71.47
CA LYS A 63 3.23 -27.05 70.99
C LYS A 63 1.72 -26.99 70.80
N ASN A 64 1.20 -27.69 69.80
CA ASN A 64 -0.20 -27.61 69.34
C ASN A 64 -1.23 -28.02 70.42
N ASP A 65 -0.82 -28.85 71.39
CA ASP A 65 -1.68 -29.35 72.47
C ASP A 65 -1.48 -28.63 73.82
N GLN A 66 -0.68 -27.57 73.85
CA GLN A 66 -0.36 -26.83 75.08
C GLN A 66 -1.16 -25.54 75.21
N GLU A 67 -1.45 -25.13 76.47
CA GLU A 67 -2.15 -23.89 76.80
C GLU A 67 -1.52 -22.65 76.15
N ASN A 68 -0.19 -22.66 75.98
CA ASN A 68 0.57 -21.60 75.31
C ASN A 68 0.14 -21.36 73.85
N PHE A 69 -0.30 -22.39 73.12
CA PHE A 69 -0.80 -22.22 71.74
C PHE A 69 -2.20 -21.61 71.72
N TYR A 70 -3.12 -22.12 72.54
CA TYR A 70 -4.49 -21.58 72.65
C TYR A 70 -4.49 -20.12 73.11
N ASN A 71 -3.53 -19.74 73.96
CA ASN A 71 -3.37 -18.40 74.51
C ASN A 71 -2.12 -17.67 73.98
N LEU A 72 -1.77 -17.91 72.71
CA LEU A 72 -0.59 -17.33 72.06
C LEU A 72 -0.48 -15.80 72.22
N PRO A 73 -1.56 -14.99 72.14
CA PRO A 73 -1.47 -13.55 72.38
C PRO A 73 -0.90 -13.18 73.75
N SER A 74 -1.29 -13.89 74.82
CA SER A 74 -0.76 -13.62 76.16
C SER A 74 0.73 -14.00 76.26
N VAL A 75 1.15 -15.09 75.60
CA VAL A 75 2.56 -15.50 75.57
C VAL A 75 3.41 -14.44 74.88
N ILE A 76 2.92 -13.85 73.80
CA ILE A 76 3.59 -12.74 73.11
C ILE A 76 3.69 -11.53 74.03
N GLU A 77 2.57 -11.09 74.62
CA GLU A 77 2.52 -9.91 75.52
C GLU A 77 3.51 -10.01 76.70
N GLU A 78 3.72 -11.19 77.26
CA GLU A 78 4.66 -11.42 78.38
C GLU A 78 6.14 -11.23 77.99
N HIS A 79 6.47 -11.32 76.70
CA HIS A 79 7.85 -11.36 76.17
C HIS A 79 8.17 -10.24 75.16
N LEU A 80 7.29 -9.26 74.97
CA LEU A 80 7.47 -8.16 74.01
C LEU A 80 8.71 -7.27 74.26
N TYR A 81 9.29 -7.29 75.47
CA TYR A 81 10.38 -6.42 75.89
C TYR A 81 11.75 -7.13 76.02
N ASP A 82 11.86 -8.37 75.57
CA ASP A 82 13.14 -9.11 75.58
C ASP A 82 14.08 -8.63 74.45
N ASP A 83 15.40 -8.85 74.54
CA ASP A 83 16.36 -8.39 73.49
C ASP A 83 16.19 -9.10 72.14
N GLU A 84 15.54 -10.27 72.14
CA GLU A 84 15.13 -11.03 70.97
C GLU A 84 14.05 -12.03 71.41
N LEU A 85 13.00 -12.23 70.60
CA LEU A 85 11.96 -13.21 70.86
C LEU A 85 11.90 -14.24 69.73
N ILE A 86 12.14 -15.52 70.05
CA ILE A 86 12.04 -16.64 69.10
C ILE A 86 10.87 -17.54 69.52
N LEU A 87 9.80 -17.54 68.73
CA LEU A 87 8.67 -18.45 68.86
C LEU A 87 8.90 -19.66 67.95
N PHE A 88 9.25 -20.81 68.54
CA PHE A 88 9.52 -22.05 67.82
C PHE A 88 8.32 -22.99 67.85
N PHE A 89 7.85 -23.42 66.69
CA PHE A 89 6.70 -24.31 66.50
C PHE A 89 7.19 -25.70 66.06
N PRO A 90 7.58 -26.58 67.00
CA PRO A 90 8.23 -27.85 66.68
C PRO A 90 7.32 -28.89 66.02
N ASP A 91 6.00 -28.82 66.22
CA ASP A 91 5.08 -29.82 65.68
C ASP A 91 4.89 -29.59 64.17
N SER A 92 4.50 -30.62 63.42
CA SER A 92 4.31 -30.50 61.96
C SER A 92 3.00 -29.83 61.56
N TYR A 93 2.04 -29.71 62.48
CA TYR A 93 0.70 -29.21 62.18
C TYR A 93 0.10 -28.45 63.36
N TYR A 94 -0.51 -27.29 63.08
CA TYR A 94 -1.26 -26.45 63.99
C TYR A 94 -2.59 -26.06 63.36
N ASP A 95 -3.65 -26.20 64.15
CA ASP A 95 -5.01 -25.81 63.78
C ASP A 95 -5.24 -24.38 64.26
N MET A 96 -5.04 -23.41 63.36
CA MET A 96 -5.05 -21.99 63.71
C MET A 96 -6.42 -21.48 64.14
N THR A 97 -7.49 -22.22 63.84
CA THR A 97 -8.86 -21.92 64.30
C THR A 97 -9.03 -22.02 65.81
N LYS A 98 -8.08 -22.66 66.51
CA LYS A 98 -8.10 -22.85 67.96
C LYS A 98 -7.44 -21.72 68.76
N VAL A 99 -6.73 -20.79 68.11
CA VAL A 99 -6.10 -19.68 68.82
C VAL A 99 -7.17 -18.69 69.26
N GLU A 100 -7.21 -18.36 70.55
CA GLU A 100 -8.21 -17.44 71.10
C GLU A 100 -7.75 -15.98 70.98
N GLY A 101 -8.39 -15.21 70.08
CA GLY A 101 -8.21 -13.76 69.97
C GLY A 101 -7.28 -13.32 68.84
N ASP A 102 -7.11 -12.00 68.73
CA ASP A 102 -6.19 -11.36 67.78
C ASP A 102 -4.74 -11.63 68.17
N ILE A 103 -3.90 -11.99 67.20
CA ILE A 103 -2.46 -12.12 67.42
C ILE A 103 -1.81 -10.82 66.96
N ILE A 104 -1.39 -9.99 67.93
CA ILE A 104 -0.78 -8.68 67.68
C ILE A 104 0.66 -8.69 68.19
N PHE A 105 1.60 -8.35 67.31
CA PHE A 105 3.02 -8.19 67.60
C PHE A 105 3.38 -6.70 67.60
N TYR A 106 3.74 -6.15 68.75
CA TYR A 106 4.37 -4.84 68.84
C TYR A 106 5.89 -5.01 68.77
N VAL A 107 6.49 -4.71 67.61
CA VAL A 107 7.91 -5.00 67.35
C VAL A 107 8.79 -3.90 67.95
N TYR A 108 9.22 -4.13 69.20
CA TYR A 108 10.25 -3.34 69.90
C TYR A 108 11.66 -3.91 69.73
N THR A 109 11.76 -5.15 69.29
CA THR A 109 12.95 -5.98 69.31
C THR A 109 12.95 -6.91 68.10
N ASN A 110 14.01 -7.69 67.91
CA ASN A 110 14.01 -8.72 66.86
C ASN A 110 13.07 -9.86 67.24
N ILE A 111 12.13 -10.20 66.35
CA ILE A 111 11.16 -11.28 66.57
C ILE A 111 11.33 -12.33 65.47
N THR A 112 11.36 -13.61 65.84
CA THR A 112 11.42 -14.74 64.91
C THR A 112 10.29 -15.72 65.18
N ILE A 113 9.45 -16.00 64.18
CA ILE A 113 8.49 -17.11 64.17
C ILE A 113 9.08 -18.22 63.31
N LYS A 114 9.33 -19.38 63.90
CA LYS A 114 10.07 -20.47 63.26
C LYS A 114 9.35 -21.81 63.38
N GLY A 115 9.07 -22.44 62.24
CA GLY A 115 8.63 -23.83 62.18
C GLY A 115 9.77 -24.84 62.24
N ASN A 116 9.42 -26.12 62.23
CA ASN A 116 10.39 -27.21 62.15
C ASN A 116 11.07 -27.27 60.76
N ILE A 117 12.15 -28.04 60.64
CA ILE A 117 12.95 -28.10 59.41
C ILE A 117 12.22 -28.73 58.20
N GLU A 118 11.20 -29.54 58.45
CA GLU A 118 10.37 -30.16 57.41
C GLU A 118 9.23 -29.23 56.95
N GLY A 119 9.06 -28.09 57.64
CA GLY A 119 7.95 -27.15 57.45
C GLY A 119 6.81 -27.42 58.43
N THR A 120 6.43 -26.40 59.19
CA THR A 120 5.27 -26.45 60.08
C THR A 120 4.01 -25.94 59.37
N ILE A 121 2.91 -26.71 59.39
CA ILE A 121 1.64 -26.32 58.77
C ILE A 121 0.78 -25.50 59.73
N PHE A 122 0.42 -24.28 59.33
CA PHE A 122 -0.61 -23.42 59.91
C PHE A 122 -1.87 -23.51 59.02
N ASP A 123 -2.86 -24.30 59.47
CA ASP A 123 -4.09 -24.54 58.72
C ASP A 123 -5.26 -23.77 59.33
N TYR A 124 -5.88 -22.93 58.50
CA TYR A 124 -6.99 -22.06 58.89
C TYR A 124 -8.37 -22.63 58.52
N LYS A 125 -8.42 -23.81 57.86
CA LYS A 125 -9.65 -24.57 57.55
C LYS A 125 -10.76 -23.79 56.83
N ASN A 126 -10.38 -22.81 56.02
CA ASN A 126 -11.26 -21.87 55.34
C ASN A 126 -12.14 -21.06 56.31
N GLU A 127 -11.70 -20.88 57.55
CA GLU A 127 -12.35 -20.02 58.51
C GLU A 127 -11.72 -18.63 58.47
N MET A 128 -12.57 -17.60 58.60
CA MET A 128 -12.14 -16.23 58.78
C MET A 128 -11.85 -16.01 60.27
N VAL A 129 -10.70 -16.51 60.72
CA VAL A 129 -10.14 -16.17 62.04
C VAL A 129 -9.15 -15.02 61.90
N TRP A 130 -8.66 -14.52 63.04
CA TRP A 130 -7.77 -13.36 63.10
C TRP A 130 -6.41 -13.67 62.44
N GLY A 131 -5.92 -12.74 61.62
CA GLY A 131 -4.57 -12.77 61.06
C GLY A 131 -3.50 -12.39 62.10
N LEU A 132 -2.26 -12.28 61.66
CA LEU A 132 -1.13 -11.77 62.45
C LEU A 132 -0.97 -10.27 62.16
N LEU A 133 -1.30 -9.41 63.13
CA LEU A 133 -1.03 -7.97 63.05
C LEU A 133 0.36 -7.68 63.60
N ILE A 134 1.21 -7.01 62.84
CA ILE A 134 2.62 -6.75 63.13
C ILE A 134 2.84 -5.25 63.06
N GLU A 135 2.94 -4.60 64.21
CA GLU A 135 3.12 -3.16 64.33
C GLU A 135 4.56 -2.84 64.72
N PHE A 136 5.33 -2.24 63.81
CA PHE A 136 6.70 -1.82 64.09
C PHE A 136 6.72 -0.51 64.88
N ILE A 137 7.28 -0.56 66.10
CA ILE A 137 7.33 0.58 67.02
C ILE A 137 8.74 1.20 67.08
N GLU A 138 9.79 0.44 66.73
CA GLU A 138 11.18 0.89 66.71
C GLU A 138 11.88 0.67 65.36
N VAL A 139 12.82 1.57 65.01
CA VAL A 139 13.71 1.46 63.84
C VAL A 139 14.83 0.44 64.06
N ASN A 140 15.39 -0.10 62.98
CA ASN A 140 16.44 -1.14 62.97
C ASN A 140 16.04 -2.44 63.68
N THR A 141 14.74 -2.74 63.74
CA THR A 141 14.22 -4.02 64.22
C THR A 141 13.90 -4.92 63.03
N SER A 142 13.93 -6.23 63.28
CA SER A 142 13.60 -7.23 62.28
C SER A 142 12.51 -8.18 62.75
N PHE A 143 11.69 -8.63 61.79
CA PHE A 143 10.70 -9.67 62.01
C PHE A 143 10.92 -10.79 61.01
N ILE A 144 11.20 -11.99 61.50
CA ILE A 144 11.59 -13.15 60.69
C ILE A 144 10.50 -14.23 60.77
N PHE A 145 10.09 -14.74 59.62
CA PHE A 145 9.14 -15.85 59.47
C PHE A 145 9.84 -16.99 58.71
N GLU A 146 10.01 -18.17 59.33
CA GLU A 146 10.88 -19.22 58.78
C GLU A 146 10.26 -20.62 58.85
N ASN A 147 10.34 -21.40 57.76
CA ASN A 147 9.94 -22.81 57.68
C ASN A 147 8.45 -23.08 58.00
N ILE A 148 7.53 -22.27 57.47
CA ILE A 148 6.09 -22.37 57.77
C ILE A 148 5.28 -22.49 56.47
N LEU A 149 4.29 -23.38 56.47
CA LEU A 149 3.26 -23.49 55.44
C LEU A 149 1.95 -22.95 55.98
N ILE A 150 1.44 -21.86 55.41
CA ILE A 150 0.13 -21.27 55.71
C ILE A 150 -0.86 -21.72 54.63
N LYS A 151 -2.01 -22.24 55.03
CA LYS A 151 -3.06 -22.60 54.07
C LYS A 151 -4.49 -22.40 54.53
N ASN A 152 -5.38 -22.33 53.53
CA ASN A 152 -6.83 -22.32 53.71
C ASN A 152 -7.31 -21.14 54.57
N PHE A 153 -6.75 -19.94 54.41
CA PHE A 153 -7.19 -18.75 55.14
C PHE A 153 -8.33 -18.03 54.41
N GLY A 154 -9.45 -17.79 55.11
CA GLY A 154 -10.64 -17.13 54.54
C GLY A 154 -11.55 -18.07 53.73
N ASN A 155 -12.67 -17.55 53.21
CA ASN A 155 -13.62 -18.30 52.37
C ASN A 155 -14.30 -17.44 51.31
N GLU A 156 -14.89 -18.09 50.31
CA GLU A 156 -15.52 -17.45 49.13
C GLU A 156 -16.60 -16.41 49.45
N GLU A 157 -17.26 -16.50 50.61
CA GLU A 157 -18.33 -15.58 50.99
C GLU A 157 -17.82 -14.23 51.51
N THR A 158 -16.51 -14.11 51.75
CA THR A 158 -15.90 -12.90 52.30
C THR A 158 -15.37 -12.00 51.21
N ASP A 159 -15.48 -10.69 51.41
CA ASP A 159 -14.87 -9.71 50.50
C ASP A 159 -13.35 -9.92 50.50
N SER A 160 -12.69 -9.95 49.35
CA SER A 160 -11.24 -10.21 49.27
C SER A 160 -10.39 -9.13 49.94
N TYR A 161 -10.99 -7.97 50.23
CA TYR A 161 -10.41 -6.90 51.06
C TYR A 161 -10.52 -7.16 52.58
N ALA A 162 -10.97 -8.34 52.98
CA ALA A 162 -11.01 -8.77 54.37
C ALA A 162 -9.60 -8.90 55.01
N ILE A 163 -9.59 -9.13 56.33
CA ILE A 163 -8.41 -9.30 57.19
C ILE A 163 -7.34 -10.12 56.47
N PRO A 164 -6.08 -9.63 56.32
CA PRO A 164 -5.00 -10.37 55.68
C PRO A 164 -4.41 -11.43 56.62
N VAL A 165 -3.64 -12.39 56.09
CA VAL A 165 -2.93 -13.37 56.95
C VAL A 165 -1.85 -12.66 57.77
N LEU A 166 -1.04 -11.82 57.12
CA LEU A 166 0.01 -11.01 57.70
C LEU A 166 -0.33 -9.54 57.43
N ASP A 167 -0.63 -8.78 58.47
CA ASP A 167 -0.92 -7.35 58.43
C ASP A 167 0.25 -6.58 59.02
N ILE A 168 1.05 -5.90 58.20
CA ILE A 168 2.24 -5.17 58.64
C ILE A 168 1.93 -3.69 58.66
N TYR A 169 1.98 -3.10 59.85
CA TYR A 169 1.84 -1.68 60.05
C TYR A 169 3.17 -1.06 60.48
N THR A 170 3.62 -0.02 59.80
CA THR A 170 4.84 0.70 60.18
C THR A 170 4.78 2.18 59.83
N ASN A 171 5.41 2.99 60.68
CA ASN A 171 5.67 4.41 60.42
C ASN A 171 7.16 4.66 60.10
N PHE A 172 7.94 3.58 59.88
CA PHE A 172 9.38 3.61 59.73
C PHE A 172 9.81 2.86 58.47
N SER A 173 10.71 3.47 57.69
CA SER A 173 11.31 2.86 56.49
C SER A 173 12.49 1.95 56.81
N ASN A 174 13.17 2.16 57.93
CA ASN A 174 14.37 1.41 58.32
C ASN A 174 14.02 0.24 59.24
N ILE A 175 13.25 -0.71 58.73
CA ILE A 175 12.92 -1.99 59.37
C ILE A 175 13.19 -3.12 58.37
N THR A 176 13.29 -4.37 58.85
CA THR A 176 13.52 -5.52 57.95
C THR A 176 12.53 -6.63 58.24
N PHE A 177 11.67 -6.94 57.27
CA PHE A 177 10.77 -8.08 57.32
C PHE A 177 11.30 -9.23 56.46
N ILE A 178 11.50 -10.41 57.03
CA ILE A 178 12.13 -11.54 56.33
C ILE A 178 11.19 -12.75 56.35
N ILE A 179 10.85 -13.27 55.16
CA ILE A 179 10.17 -14.56 54.99
C ILE A 179 11.16 -15.54 54.37
N ASN A 180 11.44 -16.65 55.04
CA ASN A 180 12.40 -17.66 54.60
C ASN A 180 11.77 -19.05 54.54
N ASN A 181 11.90 -19.73 53.40
CA ASN A 181 11.50 -21.13 53.24
C ASN A 181 10.02 -21.38 53.65
N CYS A 182 9.11 -20.54 53.17
CA CYS A 182 7.68 -20.63 53.52
C CYS A 182 6.82 -21.02 52.32
N ASN A 183 5.58 -21.46 52.58
CA ASN A 183 4.60 -21.75 51.55
C ASN A 183 3.23 -21.16 51.91
N PHE A 184 2.64 -20.39 51.02
CA PHE A 184 1.30 -19.83 51.15
C PHE A 184 0.40 -20.48 50.12
N GLN A 185 -0.58 -21.27 50.58
CA GLN A 185 -1.38 -22.13 49.72
C GLN A 185 -2.89 -21.98 49.94
N ASN A 186 -3.65 -21.83 48.85
CA ASN A 186 -5.12 -21.85 48.88
C ASN A 186 -5.72 -20.80 49.85
N ASN A 187 -5.13 -19.61 49.93
CA ASN A 187 -5.67 -18.53 50.76
C ASN A 187 -6.62 -17.67 49.94
N TYR A 188 -7.84 -17.47 50.44
CA TYR A 188 -8.89 -16.72 49.74
C TYR A 188 -8.79 -15.20 49.97
N ASN A 189 -8.23 -14.79 51.11
CA ASN A 189 -7.94 -13.37 51.39
C ASN A 189 -6.48 -13.02 51.06
N THR A 190 -6.16 -11.73 51.13
CA THR A 190 -4.78 -11.21 51.04
C THR A 190 -3.84 -11.96 51.99
N VAL A 191 -2.75 -12.53 51.46
CA VAL A 191 -1.73 -13.17 52.30
C VAL A 191 -0.93 -12.13 53.08
N LEU A 192 -0.45 -11.08 52.40
CA LEU A 192 0.40 -10.06 53.00
C LEU A 192 -0.14 -8.66 52.68
N LEU A 193 -0.43 -7.88 53.72
CA LEU A 193 -0.75 -6.46 53.64
C LEU A 193 0.38 -5.68 54.32
N VAL A 194 0.88 -4.63 53.67
CA VAL A 194 1.79 -3.67 54.29
C VAL A 194 1.18 -2.28 54.20
N ASP A 195 0.86 -1.72 55.36
CA ASP A 195 0.40 -0.36 55.54
C ASP A 195 1.57 0.48 56.07
N MET A 196 2.13 1.33 55.20
CA MET A 196 3.11 2.32 55.62
C MET A 196 2.45 3.69 55.72
N ILE A 197 2.35 4.21 56.94
CA ILE A 197 1.74 5.50 57.22
C ILE A 197 2.84 6.50 57.57
N ASP A 198 2.93 7.58 56.80
CA ASP A 198 3.85 8.66 57.12
C ASP A 198 3.43 9.30 58.46
N PRO A 199 4.29 9.26 59.50
CA PRO A 199 3.97 9.92 60.76
C PRO A 199 3.73 11.43 60.56
N CYS A 200 4.28 12.05 59.51
CA CYS A 200 4.05 13.45 59.15
C CYS A 200 2.61 13.80 58.82
N PHE A 201 1.80 12.86 58.32
CA PHE A 201 0.41 13.15 57.95
C PHE A 201 -0.38 13.71 59.14
N TYR A 202 -0.01 13.33 60.36
CA TYR A 202 -0.62 13.80 61.60
C TYR A 202 0.13 14.94 62.28
N TYR A 203 1.37 15.25 61.87
CA TYR A 203 2.22 16.23 62.55
C TYR A 203 2.91 17.17 61.58
N ASN A 204 2.57 18.46 61.65
CA ASN A 204 3.10 19.51 60.78
C ASN A 204 4.63 19.77 60.88
N ASP A 205 5.37 19.15 61.82
CA ASP A 205 6.76 19.50 62.18
C ASP A 205 7.80 18.37 61.97
N CYS A 206 7.54 17.42 61.07
CA CYS A 206 8.31 16.18 60.96
C CYS A 206 9.48 16.19 59.94
N TYR A 207 9.66 17.27 59.17
CA TYR A 207 10.64 17.34 58.06
C TYR A 207 12.12 17.12 58.46
N ASP A 208 12.47 17.23 59.75
CA ASP A 208 13.86 17.09 60.22
C ASP A 208 14.22 15.65 60.70
N LYS A 209 13.28 14.70 60.70
CA LYS A 209 13.49 13.36 61.28
C LYS A 209 13.48 12.20 60.31
N THR A 210 13.29 12.44 59.02
CA THR A 210 13.41 11.40 57.99
C THR A 210 14.89 11.07 57.81
N GLY A 211 15.40 10.14 58.61
CA GLY A 211 16.72 9.56 58.41
C GLY A 211 16.85 9.11 56.97
N LEU A 212 17.98 9.46 56.34
CA LEU A 212 18.34 9.07 54.98
C LEU A 212 17.92 7.62 54.72
N MET A 213 17.17 7.40 53.63
CA MET A 213 16.84 6.05 53.19
C MET A 213 18.13 5.25 53.09
N LYS A 214 18.14 4.06 53.69
CA LYS A 214 19.22 3.11 53.49
C LYS A 214 18.98 2.35 52.20
N ASP A 215 20.05 1.94 51.54
CA ASP A 215 20.03 1.01 50.41
C ASP A 215 19.62 -0.44 50.82
N GLU A 216 19.08 -0.64 52.03
CA GLU A 216 18.70 -1.97 52.55
C GLU A 216 17.22 -2.26 52.23
N PRO A 217 16.89 -3.49 51.79
CA PRO A 217 15.51 -3.86 51.49
C PRO A 217 14.63 -3.86 52.74
N PHE A 218 13.45 -3.27 52.61
CA PHE A 218 12.40 -3.27 53.64
C PHE A 218 11.89 -4.69 53.89
N MET A 219 11.73 -5.46 52.83
CA MET A 219 11.23 -6.82 52.88
C MET A 219 12.04 -7.76 52.00
N ILE A 220 12.38 -8.94 52.55
CA ILE A 220 13.13 -9.99 51.86
C ILE A 220 12.35 -11.29 51.95
N ILE A 221 12.02 -11.90 50.81
CA ILE A 221 11.27 -13.15 50.70
C ILE A 221 12.15 -14.16 49.97
N ASN A 222 12.63 -15.17 50.67
CA ASN A 222 13.56 -16.17 50.14
C ASN A 222 12.93 -17.56 50.09
N ASN A 223 13.19 -18.30 49.00
CA ASN A 223 12.82 -19.70 48.83
C ASN A 223 11.35 -19.98 49.19
N THR A 224 10.44 -19.11 48.75
CA THR A 224 9.02 -19.14 49.18
C THR A 224 8.11 -19.48 48.01
N THR A 225 7.08 -20.29 48.28
CA THR A 225 6.06 -20.65 47.28
C THR A 225 4.73 -19.96 47.57
N PHE A 226 4.14 -19.32 46.57
CA PHE A 226 2.76 -18.81 46.59
C PHE A 226 1.94 -19.64 45.61
N TYR A 227 1.06 -20.50 46.13
CA TYR A 227 0.28 -21.43 45.32
C TYR A 227 -1.23 -21.20 45.47
N ASN A 228 -1.92 -20.89 44.38
CA ASN A 228 -3.38 -20.83 44.32
C ASN A 228 -4.00 -19.90 45.38
N ASN A 229 -3.41 -18.73 45.60
CA ASN A 229 -4.00 -17.69 46.45
C ASN A 229 -4.82 -16.73 45.60
N ASN A 230 -5.92 -16.20 46.16
CA ASN A 230 -6.73 -15.20 45.48
C ASN A 230 -5.98 -13.85 45.39
N ARG A 231 -5.38 -13.41 46.49
CA ARG A 231 -4.49 -12.25 46.52
C ARG A 231 -3.28 -12.54 47.39
N SER A 232 -2.07 -12.42 46.82
CA SER A 232 -0.85 -12.68 47.58
C SER A 232 -0.37 -11.47 48.36
N MET A 233 -0.22 -10.31 47.74
CA MET A 233 0.38 -9.14 48.39
C MET A 233 -0.30 -7.83 48.00
N TYR A 234 -0.59 -7.01 49.01
CA TYR A 234 -1.10 -5.66 48.86
C TYR A 234 -0.18 -4.70 49.63
N LEU A 235 0.43 -3.76 48.92
CA LEU A 235 1.25 -2.71 49.51
C LEU A 235 0.52 -1.39 49.43
N PHE A 236 0.11 -0.90 50.59
CA PHE A 236 -0.52 0.39 50.74
C PHE A 236 0.51 1.41 51.20
N ASN A 237 1.04 2.18 50.24
CA ASN A 237 1.89 3.33 50.53
C ASN A 237 1.11 4.61 50.24
N ILE A 238 0.79 5.35 51.30
CA ILE A 238 0.01 6.59 51.19
C ILE A 238 0.87 7.75 50.65
N TYR A 239 2.20 7.59 50.57
CA TYR A 239 3.13 8.69 50.29
C TYR A 239 4.13 8.41 49.17
N VAL A 240 4.43 9.46 48.41
CA VAL A 240 5.30 9.45 47.21
C VAL A 240 6.79 9.47 47.57
N ASP A 241 7.15 9.87 48.79
CA ASP A 241 8.54 10.18 49.16
C ASP A 241 9.32 8.99 49.77
N TYR A 242 8.69 7.83 49.93
CA TYR A 242 9.34 6.65 50.51
C TYR A 242 9.35 5.47 49.53
N ASP A 243 10.54 5.14 49.06
CA ASP A 243 10.85 3.97 48.25
C ASP A 243 10.81 2.68 49.09
N ILE A 244 9.76 1.87 48.97
CA ILE A 244 9.67 0.56 49.63
C ILE A 244 10.37 -0.49 48.76
N LEU A 245 11.54 -0.96 49.17
CA LEU A 245 12.27 -2.03 48.47
C LEU A 245 11.85 -3.42 48.98
N VAL A 246 11.22 -4.22 48.10
CA VAL A 246 10.82 -5.61 48.34
C VAL A 246 11.58 -6.55 47.41
N GLU A 247 12.29 -7.52 47.99
CA GLU A 247 13.07 -8.52 47.26
C GLU A 247 12.48 -9.92 47.39
N PHE A 248 12.32 -10.60 46.26
CA PHE A 248 11.94 -11.99 46.13
C PHE A 248 13.12 -12.78 45.56
N ASN A 249 13.63 -13.76 46.29
CA ASN A 249 14.75 -14.60 45.86
C ASN A 249 14.33 -16.07 45.86
N ASP A 250 14.62 -16.79 44.77
CA ASP A 250 14.36 -18.23 44.63
C ASP A 250 12.88 -18.60 44.88
N CYS A 251 11.94 -17.72 44.54
CA CYS A 251 10.52 -17.91 44.83
C CYS A 251 9.77 -18.58 43.67
N THR A 252 8.71 -19.31 44.00
CA THR A 252 7.75 -19.88 43.02
C THR A 252 6.38 -19.25 43.21
N ILE A 253 5.81 -18.73 42.13
CA ILE A 253 4.50 -18.08 42.11
C ILE A 253 3.66 -18.87 41.10
N ASP A 254 2.70 -19.64 41.61
CA ASP A 254 1.90 -20.57 40.82
C ASP A 254 0.39 -20.41 41.07
N SER A 255 -0.36 -20.17 40.01
CA SER A 255 -1.82 -20.20 39.98
C SER A 255 -2.52 -19.18 40.90
N ASN A 256 -1.87 -18.06 41.23
CA ASN A 256 -2.49 -16.99 42.01
C ASN A 256 -3.39 -16.12 41.10
N VAL A 257 -4.51 -15.61 41.63
CA VAL A 257 -5.42 -14.73 40.86
C VAL A 257 -4.82 -13.32 40.74
N GLU A 258 -4.44 -12.71 41.86
CA GLU A 258 -3.74 -11.43 41.94
C GLU A 258 -2.46 -11.62 42.78
N PHE A 259 -1.30 -11.21 42.25
CA PHE A 259 -0.05 -11.38 42.99
C PHE A 259 0.37 -10.11 43.74
N LEU A 260 0.69 -9.02 43.03
CA LEU A 260 1.06 -7.73 43.63
C LEU A 260 0.06 -6.64 43.30
N TYR A 261 -0.38 -5.93 44.34
CA TYR A 261 -1.02 -4.62 44.22
C TYR A 261 -0.18 -3.57 44.96
N SER A 262 0.05 -2.41 44.33
CA SER A 262 0.85 -1.31 44.88
C SER A 262 0.19 0.04 44.60
N ASP A 263 -0.03 0.86 45.63
CA ASP A 263 -0.61 2.19 45.40
C ASP A 263 0.45 3.21 44.94
N PHE A 264 1.67 3.32 45.51
CA PHE A 264 2.73 4.24 45.02
C PHE A 264 4.17 3.85 45.43
N ALA A 265 5.15 4.28 44.61
CA ALA A 265 6.60 4.38 44.88
C ALA A 265 7.29 3.13 45.49
N SER A 266 6.95 1.94 44.99
CA SER A 266 7.55 0.68 45.45
C SER A 266 8.58 0.13 44.46
N PHE A 267 9.64 -0.48 44.99
CA PHE A 267 10.73 -1.12 44.24
C PHE A 267 10.64 -2.62 44.46
N PHE A 268 10.22 -3.35 43.43
CA PHE A 268 10.13 -4.80 43.46
C PHE A 268 11.30 -5.42 42.72
N THR A 269 11.98 -6.38 43.35
CA THR A 269 13.04 -7.17 42.70
C THR A 269 12.74 -8.65 42.81
N PHE A 270 12.64 -9.35 41.68
CA PHE A 270 12.48 -10.80 41.58
C PHE A 270 13.77 -11.42 41.04
N ASN A 271 14.50 -12.17 41.86
CA ASN A 271 15.74 -12.84 41.49
C ASN A 271 15.54 -14.36 41.48
N ASN A 272 15.88 -15.01 40.37
CA ASN A 272 15.79 -16.47 40.21
C ASN A 272 14.41 -17.04 40.55
N CYS A 273 13.34 -16.33 40.18
CA CYS A 273 11.97 -16.70 40.49
C CYS A 273 11.32 -17.47 39.32
N TYR A 274 10.36 -18.33 39.65
CA TYR A 274 9.53 -19.06 38.70
C TYR A 274 8.08 -18.61 38.82
N ILE A 275 7.55 -17.99 37.77
CA ILE A 275 6.18 -17.47 37.69
C ILE A 275 5.44 -18.30 36.64
N THR A 276 4.44 -19.06 37.07
CA THR A 276 3.61 -19.88 36.18
C THR A 276 2.18 -19.91 36.69
N GLY A 277 1.22 -20.37 35.89
CA GLY A 277 -0.19 -20.44 36.29
C GLY A 277 -0.77 -19.09 36.74
N VAL A 278 -1.66 -18.48 35.96
CA VAL A 278 -2.56 -17.46 36.51
C VAL A 278 -3.96 -17.83 36.06
N VAL A 279 -4.85 -17.90 37.05
CA VAL A 279 -6.20 -18.44 36.93
C VAL A 279 -7.19 -17.28 36.94
N ASN A 280 -8.23 -17.39 36.10
CA ASN A 280 -9.37 -16.50 36.04
C ASN A 280 -9.93 -16.14 37.43
N GLY A 281 -9.80 -14.89 37.86
CA GLY A 281 -10.77 -14.30 38.80
C GLY A 281 -12.18 -14.23 38.20
N ASP A 282 -13.09 -15.09 38.61
CA ASP A 282 -14.47 -15.08 38.07
C ASP A 282 -15.30 -13.84 38.49
N ASN A 283 -14.77 -12.99 39.38
CA ASN A 283 -15.47 -11.82 39.93
C ASN A 283 -15.03 -10.49 39.29
N HIS A 284 -16.02 -9.66 38.92
CA HIS A 284 -15.86 -8.37 38.22
C HIS A 284 -14.99 -7.33 38.95
N ASP A 285 -14.72 -7.49 40.24
CA ASP A 285 -14.01 -6.50 41.06
C ASP A 285 -12.53 -6.84 41.33
N ASN A 286 -12.07 -8.06 41.00
CA ASN A 286 -10.69 -8.47 41.30
C ASN A 286 -9.74 -8.23 40.13
N TYR A 287 -8.67 -7.47 40.38
CA TYR A 287 -7.64 -7.19 39.40
C TYR A 287 -6.75 -8.42 39.19
N ALA A 288 -7.15 -9.35 38.32
CA ALA A 288 -6.33 -10.51 38.01
C ALA A 288 -5.06 -10.09 37.22
N SER A 289 -3.97 -9.80 37.93
CA SER A 289 -2.68 -9.41 37.38
C SER A 289 -1.52 -9.93 38.24
N PHE A 290 -0.32 -10.01 37.65
CA PHE A 290 0.91 -10.25 38.40
C PHE A 290 1.36 -8.99 39.15
N LEU A 291 1.24 -7.82 38.50
CA LEU A 291 1.41 -6.52 39.14
C LEU A 291 0.30 -5.58 38.67
N HIS A 292 -0.43 -5.01 39.62
CA HIS A 292 -1.24 -3.81 39.44
C HIS A 292 -0.62 -2.68 40.26
N SER A 293 -0.33 -1.55 39.63
CA SER A 293 0.33 -0.43 40.29
C SER A 293 -0.32 0.90 39.91
N SER A 294 -0.62 1.74 40.89
CA SER A 294 -1.25 3.03 40.67
C SER A 294 -0.25 4.19 40.47
N GLY A 295 1.06 3.94 40.71
CA GLY A 295 2.11 4.97 40.76
C GLY A 295 3.48 4.58 40.19
N TYR A 296 4.50 5.41 40.49
CA TYR A 296 5.88 5.37 39.98
C TYR A 296 6.72 4.20 40.47
N ASP A 297 6.21 2.98 40.34
CA ASP A 297 6.90 1.80 40.83
C ASP A 297 8.08 1.42 39.92
N THR A 298 9.06 0.74 40.50
CA THR A 298 10.13 0.06 39.78
C THR A 298 9.95 -1.44 39.94
N LEU A 299 9.90 -2.17 38.83
CA LEU A 299 9.86 -3.64 38.83
C LEU A 299 11.09 -4.19 38.11
N THR A 300 11.90 -4.94 38.83
CA THR A 300 13.05 -5.67 38.30
C THR A 300 12.81 -7.17 38.36
N ILE A 301 12.89 -7.85 37.22
CA ILE A 301 12.78 -9.31 37.08
C ILE A 301 14.09 -9.82 36.50
N ASN A 302 14.83 -10.61 37.28
CA ASN A 302 16.19 -11.01 37.00
C ASN A 302 16.37 -12.53 37.13
N ASN A 303 17.08 -13.15 36.18
CA ASN A 303 17.37 -14.58 36.15
C ASN A 303 16.12 -15.47 36.29
N SER A 304 14.97 -14.98 35.86
CA SER A 304 13.67 -15.59 36.19
C SER A 304 13.00 -16.23 34.98
N LYS A 305 11.92 -16.96 35.23
CA LYS A 305 11.12 -17.60 34.17
C LYS A 305 9.64 -17.34 34.39
N ILE A 306 8.98 -16.80 33.37
CA ILE A 306 7.54 -16.54 33.33
C ILE A 306 6.95 -17.42 32.23
N GLU A 307 6.12 -18.40 32.55
CA GLU A 307 5.56 -19.26 31.50
C GLU A 307 4.17 -19.85 31.77
N ASN A 308 3.51 -20.26 30.69
CA ASN A 308 2.23 -20.97 30.70
C ASN A 308 1.13 -20.15 31.40
N LEU A 309 1.02 -18.87 31.02
CA LEU A 309 0.03 -17.94 31.53
C LEU A 309 -1.07 -17.72 30.49
N TYR A 310 -2.33 -17.78 30.90
CA TYR A 310 -3.44 -17.36 30.06
C TYR A 310 -4.44 -16.50 30.85
N LEU A 311 -4.41 -15.20 30.61
CA LEU A 311 -5.22 -14.20 31.31
C LEU A 311 -6.56 -14.02 30.57
N LYS A 312 -7.69 -14.46 31.16
CA LYS A 312 -9.03 -14.37 30.54
C LYS A 312 -9.94 -13.25 31.09
N ASN A 313 -9.42 -12.32 31.89
CA ASN A 313 -10.24 -11.37 32.68
C ASN A 313 -10.01 -9.91 32.34
N HIS A 314 -10.11 -9.00 33.33
CA HIS A 314 -10.18 -7.56 33.16
C HIS A 314 -8.83 -6.79 33.17
N ASN A 315 -7.69 -7.46 33.39
CA ASN A 315 -6.38 -6.79 33.41
C ASN A 315 -5.27 -7.58 32.68
N PRO A 316 -4.22 -6.88 32.19
CA PRO A 316 -3.02 -7.51 31.64
C PRO A 316 -2.13 -8.10 32.75
N LEU A 317 -1.04 -8.79 32.37
CA LEU A 317 -0.09 -9.39 33.33
C LEU A 317 0.50 -8.31 34.25
N ILE A 318 0.90 -7.19 33.67
CA ILE A 318 1.39 -6.03 34.39
C ILE A 318 0.57 -4.82 33.92
N GLU A 319 -0.04 -4.12 34.86
CA GLU A 319 -0.65 -2.81 34.64
C GLU A 319 -0.07 -1.81 35.63
N SER A 320 0.45 -0.71 35.13
CA SER A 320 0.99 0.34 35.99
C SER A 320 0.93 1.73 35.35
N ASN A 321 0.93 2.78 36.17
CA ASN A 321 1.08 4.16 35.71
C ASN A 321 2.54 4.61 35.90
N ALA A 322 3.25 4.97 34.83
CA ALA A 322 4.65 5.41 34.90
C ALA A 322 5.66 4.40 35.50
N LEU A 323 5.49 3.10 35.21
CA LEU A 323 6.38 2.02 35.63
C LEU A 323 7.80 2.15 35.05
N SER A 324 8.79 1.88 35.90
CA SER A 324 10.16 1.56 35.49
C SER A 324 10.36 0.04 35.51
N LEU A 325 10.44 -0.60 34.35
CA LEU A 325 10.46 -2.06 34.21
C LEU A 325 11.81 -2.57 33.70
N ASN A 326 12.47 -3.43 34.47
CA ASN A 326 13.73 -4.07 34.09
C ASN A 326 13.56 -5.60 34.00
N ILE A 327 13.74 -6.18 32.82
CA ILE A 327 13.68 -7.63 32.58
C ILE A 327 15.07 -8.11 32.13
N ILE A 328 15.78 -8.85 32.98
CA ILE A 328 17.18 -9.21 32.77
C ILE A 328 17.34 -10.74 32.87
N ASN A 329 18.03 -11.34 31.90
CA ASN A 329 18.29 -12.79 31.85
C ASN A 329 17.03 -13.64 32.11
N THR A 330 15.91 -13.23 31.56
CA THR A 330 14.59 -13.79 31.87
C THR A 330 13.96 -14.43 30.65
N THR A 331 13.25 -15.53 30.85
CA THR A 331 12.46 -16.19 29.79
C THR A 331 10.98 -15.94 30.02
N ILE A 332 10.29 -15.36 29.03
CA ILE A 332 8.83 -15.22 29.00
C ILE A 332 8.31 -16.12 27.87
N SER A 333 7.50 -17.13 28.19
CA SER A 333 7.01 -18.06 27.16
C SER A 333 5.63 -18.64 27.38
N ASN A 334 4.87 -18.82 26.30
CA ASN A 334 3.48 -19.35 26.37
C ASN A 334 2.59 -18.46 27.27
N CYS A 335 2.70 -17.14 27.10
CA CYS A 335 1.94 -16.15 27.85
C CYS A 335 0.94 -15.45 26.93
N TYR A 336 -0.34 -15.56 27.27
CA TYR A 336 -1.46 -15.07 26.46
C TYR A 336 -2.41 -14.24 27.32
N SER A 337 -3.13 -13.33 26.68
CA SER A 337 -4.10 -12.46 27.33
C SER A 337 -5.26 -12.14 26.39
N ASP A 338 -6.48 -12.16 26.90
CA ASP A 338 -7.66 -11.71 26.15
C ASP A 338 -7.67 -10.18 25.94
N TYR A 339 -6.71 -9.44 26.52
CA TYR A 339 -6.44 -8.00 26.25
C TYR A 339 -5.75 -7.70 24.94
N ASP A 340 -5.32 -8.74 24.23
CA ASP A 340 -4.34 -8.70 23.16
C ASP A 340 -2.90 -8.38 23.60
N TYR A 341 -2.67 -7.82 24.79
CA TYR A 341 -1.34 -7.46 25.31
C TYR A 341 -1.06 -8.01 26.73
N LEU A 342 0.23 -8.17 27.06
CA LEU A 342 0.69 -8.64 28.38
C LEU A 342 1.01 -7.51 29.37
N ILE A 343 1.52 -6.37 28.91
CA ILE A 343 2.04 -5.30 29.76
C ILE A 343 1.47 -3.97 29.30
N LYS A 344 0.84 -3.25 30.22
CA LYS A 344 0.28 -1.91 30.02
C LYS A 344 0.95 -0.93 30.95
N ILE A 345 1.59 0.09 30.39
CA ILE A 345 2.15 1.20 31.15
C ILE A 345 1.43 2.47 30.69
N ASN A 346 0.58 3.01 31.56
CA ASN A 346 -0.16 4.23 31.29
C ASN A 346 0.72 5.46 31.51
N GLU A 347 0.41 6.51 30.76
CA GLU A 347 0.88 7.86 31.03
C GLU A 347 0.28 8.35 32.35
N ASN A 348 1.06 9.10 33.13
CA ASN A 348 0.55 9.71 34.35
C ASN A 348 -0.38 10.89 34.01
N MET A 349 -1.69 10.64 33.95
CA MET A 349 -2.66 11.66 33.51
C MET A 349 -3.11 12.63 34.61
N ASN A 350 -2.83 12.40 35.90
CA ASN A 350 -3.64 13.01 36.96
C ASN A 350 -2.92 13.83 38.03
N PHE A 351 -1.59 13.92 38.03
CA PHE A 351 -0.92 14.80 38.98
C PHE A 351 -0.53 16.14 38.33
N ASN A 352 -1.37 17.16 38.54
CA ASN A 352 -1.05 18.59 38.35
C ASN A 352 0.14 19.08 39.20
N VAL A 353 0.87 18.16 39.84
CA VAL A 353 2.05 18.47 40.62
C VAL A 353 3.21 18.61 39.65
N LYS A 354 3.95 19.70 39.77
CA LYS A 354 5.08 20.09 38.92
C LYS A 354 6.29 19.14 39.04
N PHE A 355 6.10 17.83 38.98
CA PHE A 355 7.16 16.86 38.80
C PHE A 355 7.50 16.73 37.31
N THR A 356 7.84 17.85 36.67
CA THR A 356 8.22 17.85 35.24
C THR A 356 9.63 17.32 34.99
N GLU A 357 10.38 16.97 36.05
CA GLU A 357 11.76 16.47 35.95
C GLU A 357 11.91 14.98 36.33
N TYR A 358 10.89 14.36 36.94
CA TYR A 358 11.03 13.01 37.49
C TYR A 358 10.25 11.97 36.68
N ASN A 359 11.03 11.21 35.92
CA ASN A 359 10.79 9.86 35.39
C ASN A 359 9.67 9.70 34.37
N GLU A 360 10.02 9.94 33.10
CA GLU A 360 9.41 9.18 32.00
C GLU A 360 9.63 7.69 32.29
N GLY A 361 8.55 6.89 32.33
CA GLY A 361 8.68 5.45 32.53
C GLY A 361 9.66 4.85 31.52
N TYR A 362 10.48 3.89 31.94
CA TYR A 362 11.43 3.22 31.05
C TYR A 362 11.28 1.71 31.13
N VAL A 363 11.48 1.04 30.00
CA VAL A 363 11.47 -0.42 29.90
C VAL A 363 12.83 -0.88 29.40
N THR A 364 13.55 -1.63 30.24
CA THR A 364 14.80 -2.29 29.90
C THR A 364 14.56 -3.79 29.75
N ILE A 365 14.97 -4.38 28.63
CA ILE A 365 14.97 -5.83 28.42
C ILE A 365 16.36 -6.27 27.98
N GLU A 366 17.08 -7.03 28.80
CA GLU A 366 18.44 -7.46 28.51
C GLU A 366 18.62 -8.98 28.63
N ASN A 367 19.37 -9.58 27.69
CA ASN A 367 19.75 -11.00 27.69
C ASN A 367 18.54 -11.96 27.85
N SER A 368 17.38 -11.58 27.33
CA SER A 368 16.12 -12.28 27.61
C SER A 368 15.55 -13.00 26.39
N VAL A 369 14.63 -13.94 26.62
CA VAL A 369 13.93 -14.68 25.56
C VAL A 369 12.45 -14.51 25.75
N ILE A 370 11.76 -13.97 24.74
CA ILE A 370 10.31 -13.82 24.72
C ILE A 370 9.79 -14.65 23.55
N LYS A 371 9.02 -15.72 23.82
CA LYS A 371 8.57 -16.62 22.77
C LYS A 371 7.15 -17.12 22.93
N ASN A 372 6.46 -17.35 21.81
CA ASN A 372 5.10 -17.88 21.83
C ASN A 372 4.17 -17.09 22.77
N THR A 373 4.16 -15.77 22.59
CA THR A 373 3.30 -14.85 23.35
C THR A 373 2.38 -14.09 22.41
N PHE A 374 1.36 -13.44 22.98
CA PHE A 374 0.65 -12.36 22.28
C PHE A 374 1.46 -11.06 22.32
N ASN A 375 0.79 -9.95 22.00
CA ASN A 375 1.45 -8.66 21.98
C ASN A 375 1.97 -8.33 23.38
N ILE A 376 3.11 -7.66 23.45
CA ILE A 376 3.80 -7.58 24.73
C ILE A 376 3.44 -6.27 25.43
N PHE A 377 3.66 -5.13 24.76
CA PHE A 377 3.63 -3.81 25.39
C PHE A 377 2.55 -2.90 24.78
N THR A 378 1.83 -2.16 25.63
CA THR A 378 0.97 -1.03 25.22
C THR A 378 1.07 0.15 26.20
N GLY A 379 0.92 1.37 25.69
CA GLY A 379 1.09 2.59 26.49
C GLY A 379 1.43 3.83 25.65
N LYS A 380 1.97 4.87 26.28
CA LYS A 380 2.49 6.10 25.65
C LYS A 380 3.65 6.68 26.48
N TYR A 381 4.51 7.47 25.84
CA TYR A 381 5.58 8.24 26.49
C TYR A 381 6.50 7.40 27.39
N CYS A 382 7.10 6.35 26.81
CA CYS A 382 7.97 5.45 27.56
C CYS A 382 9.20 5.08 26.74
N ASN A 383 10.38 5.15 27.35
CA ASN A 383 11.63 4.86 26.66
C ASN A 383 11.95 3.37 26.75
N PHE A 384 12.21 2.72 25.61
CA PHE A 384 12.54 1.30 25.54
C PHE A 384 14.02 1.09 25.23
N TYR A 385 14.67 0.25 26.03
CA TYR A 385 16.02 -0.24 25.81
C TYR A 385 16.04 -1.78 25.77
N ILE A 386 16.09 -2.33 24.57
CA ILE A 386 16.06 -3.78 24.33
C ILE A 386 17.45 -4.22 23.84
N LYS A 387 18.10 -5.13 24.56
CA LYS A 387 19.47 -5.56 24.28
C LYS A 387 19.64 -7.07 24.36
N LYS A 388 20.35 -7.66 23.40
CA LYS A 388 20.68 -9.11 23.40
C LYS A 388 19.45 -10.01 23.64
N THR A 389 18.30 -9.60 23.12
CA THR A 389 17.01 -10.26 23.38
C THR A 389 16.52 -11.00 22.15
N THR A 390 15.90 -12.16 22.34
CA THR A 390 15.31 -12.95 21.25
C THR A 390 13.80 -12.97 21.38
N PHE A 391 13.10 -12.49 20.35
CA PHE A 391 11.67 -12.63 20.15
C PHE A 391 11.42 -13.76 19.16
N SER A 392 10.70 -14.82 19.53
CA SER A 392 10.43 -15.92 18.60
C SER A 392 9.02 -16.49 18.67
N ASP A 393 8.58 -17.11 17.57
CA ASP A 393 7.36 -17.93 17.54
C ASP A 393 6.09 -17.15 17.94
N ILE A 394 6.00 -15.86 17.61
CA ILE A 394 4.80 -15.04 17.86
C ILE A 394 3.81 -15.35 16.73
N ILE A 395 2.77 -16.12 17.04
CA ILE A 395 1.82 -16.64 16.05
C ILE A 395 0.51 -15.86 16.09
N LYS A 396 0.18 -15.25 14.96
CA LYS A 396 -1.13 -14.82 14.45
C LYS A 396 -2.15 -14.49 15.53
N ASN A 397 -1.87 -13.42 16.27
CA ASN A 397 -2.86 -12.82 17.15
C ASN A 397 -4.02 -12.25 16.30
N LYS A 398 -5.27 -12.30 16.77
CA LYS A 398 -6.39 -11.59 16.12
C LYS A 398 -6.32 -10.07 16.32
N SER A 399 -5.44 -9.64 17.22
CA SER A 399 -5.21 -8.25 17.54
C SER A 399 -4.71 -7.40 16.38
N TYR A 400 -5.24 -6.19 16.25
CA TYR A 400 -4.71 -5.16 15.37
C TYR A 400 -3.56 -4.36 16.00
N TYR A 401 -3.22 -4.60 17.27
CA TYR A 401 -2.10 -3.92 17.92
C TYR A 401 -0.76 -4.44 17.39
N PRO A 402 0.31 -3.63 17.39
CA PRO A 402 1.66 -4.09 17.06
C PRO A 402 2.13 -5.24 17.95
N ALA A 403 2.88 -6.18 17.37
CA ALA A 403 3.25 -7.43 18.03
C ALA A 403 4.19 -7.24 19.24
N ILE A 404 5.07 -6.25 19.22
CA ILE A 404 6.01 -6.02 20.32
C ILE A 404 5.55 -4.85 21.17
N SER A 405 5.41 -3.67 20.58
CA SER A 405 5.07 -2.45 21.33
C SER A 405 4.11 -1.55 20.56
N ASN A 406 2.99 -1.22 21.20
CA ASN A 406 2.02 -0.23 20.75
C ASN A 406 2.28 1.18 21.31
N PHE A 407 3.45 1.45 21.87
CA PHE A 407 3.75 2.73 22.49
C PHE A 407 3.86 3.87 21.48
N LYS A 408 3.15 4.96 21.75
CA LYS A 408 3.22 6.21 20.97
C LYS A 408 4.14 7.23 21.63
N ASN A 409 4.71 8.12 20.83
CA ASN A 409 5.59 9.22 21.24
C ASN A 409 6.72 8.72 22.16
N SER A 410 7.39 7.64 21.77
CA SER A 410 8.36 6.92 22.59
C SER A 410 9.69 6.76 21.85
N GLU A 411 10.80 6.67 22.58
CA GLU A 411 12.10 6.32 22.00
C GLU A 411 12.38 4.83 22.20
N ILE A 412 12.60 4.10 21.10
CA ILE A 412 12.79 2.66 21.13
C ILE A 412 14.17 2.32 20.56
N THR A 413 15.09 1.89 21.44
CA THR A 413 16.44 1.43 21.10
C THR A 413 16.54 -0.09 21.22
N ILE A 414 16.99 -0.75 20.14
CA ILE A 414 17.13 -2.20 20.03
C ILE A 414 18.56 -2.56 19.58
N ILE A 415 19.27 -3.34 20.39
CA ILE A 415 20.69 -3.67 20.22
C ILE A 415 20.92 -5.18 20.28
N ASP A 416 21.71 -5.73 19.36
CA ASP A 416 22.15 -7.15 19.35
C ASP A 416 21.00 -8.17 19.48
N SER A 417 19.81 -7.85 18.96
CA SER A 417 18.58 -8.60 19.21
C SER A 417 18.05 -9.34 17.97
N LYS A 418 17.21 -10.36 18.18
CA LYS A 418 16.71 -11.26 17.14
C LYS A 418 15.18 -11.36 17.14
N PHE A 419 14.58 -11.39 15.95
CA PHE A 419 13.15 -11.62 15.72
C PHE A 419 12.98 -12.80 14.77
N LEU A 420 12.45 -13.92 15.24
CA LEU A 420 12.49 -15.21 14.55
C LEU A 420 11.09 -15.82 14.44
N ASN A 421 10.71 -16.34 13.27
CA ASN A 421 9.47 -17.12 13.09
C ASN A 421 8.21 -16.37 13.58
N LEU A 422 7.90 -15.22 12.97
CA LEU A 422 6.74 -14.41 13.37
C LEU A 422 5.64 -14.47 12.30
N GLU A 423 4.40 -14.74 12.71
CA GLU A 423 3.21 -14.62 11.86
C GLU A 423 2.34 -13.45 12.34
N LEU A 424 2.38 -12.32 11.65
CA LEU A 424 1.79 -11.07 12.12
C LEU A 424 0.55 -10.67 11.32
N VAL A 425 -0.44 -10.10 12.01
CA VAL A 425 -1.57 -9.41 11.37
C VAL A 425 -1.51 -7.88 11.48
N SER A 426 -0.45 -7.39 12.10
CA SER A 426 -0.16 -5.99 12.42
C SER A 426 1.33 -5.70 12.17
N SER A 427 1.76 -4.47 12.46
CA SER A 427 3.17 -4.08 12.45
C SER A 427 3.92 -4.67 13.65
N LEU A 428 5.26 -4.63 13.62
CA LEU A 428 6.09 -5.06 14.75
C LEU A 428 6.04 -4.05 15.91
N PHE A 429 6.03 -2.76 15.56
CA PHE A 429 6.00 -1.63 16.49
C PHE A 429 4.97 -0.58 16.05
N ASN A 430 4.63 0.36 16.94
CA ASN A 430 3.75 1.48 16.65
C ASN A 430 4.37 2.44 15.62
N LYS A 431 3.55 3.19 14.89
CA LYS A 431 4.06 4.11 13.86
C LYS A 431 4.53 5.46 14.37
N ASP A 432 4.08 5.88 15.56
CA ASP A 432 4.27 7.23 16.08
C ASP A 432 5.42 7.29 17.12
N SER A 433 6.55 6.62 16.89
CA SER A 433 7.72 6.58 17.81
C SER A 433 9.06 6.71 17.07
N THR A 434 10.13 7.09 17.77
CA THR A 434 11.51 7.13 17.22
C THR A 434 12.18 5.77 17.42
N TYR A 435 13.02 5.38 16.46
CA TYR A 435 13.60 4.03 16.44
C TYR A 435 15.09 4.01 16.18
N LYS A 436 15.80 3.21 16.97
CA LYS A 436 17.25 2.97 16.82
C LYS A 436 17.53 1.47 16.84
N PHE A 437 17.89 0.90 15.70
CA PHE A 437 18.25 -0.51 15.56
C PHE A 437 19.75 -0.68 15.33
N ILE A 438 20.44 -1.46 16.16
CA ILE A 438 21.87 -1.76 16.06
C ILE A 438 22.09 -3.27 16.14
N ASN A 439 22.72 -3.87 15.13
CA ASN A 439 23.04 -5.31 15.10
C ASN A 439 21.78 -6.20 15.26
N VAL A 440 20.71 -5.89 14.55
CA VAL A 440 19.41 -6.58 14.68
C VAL A 440 19.21 -7.61 13.57
N ASN A 441 18.71 -8.80 13.90
CA ASN A 441 18.42 -9.85 12.93
C ASN A 441 16.93 -10.21 12.91
N LEU A 442 16.30 -10.18 11.74
CA LEU A 442 14.92 -10.57 11.48
C LEU A 442 14.93 -11.76 10.53
N LYS A 443 14.28 -12.86 10.89
CA LYS A 443 14.25 -14.07 10.08
C LYS A 443 12.90 -14.79 10.12
N ASP A 444 12.46 -15.27 8.96
CA ASP A 444 11.25 -16.08 8.81
C ASP A 444 10.00 -15.34 9.34
N ILE A 445 9.71 -14.15 8.81
CA ILE A 445 8.56 -13.33 9.22
C ILE A 445 7.53 -13.29 8.10
N ASN A 446 6.27 -13.55 8.41
CA ASN A 446 5.15 -13.36 7.50
C ASN A 446 4.18 -12.36 8.10
N THR A 447 3.93 -11.24 7.43
CA THR A 447 2.92 -10.26 7.85
C THR A 447 1.88 -10.11 6.75
N ASN A 448 0.60 -9.94 7.10
CA ASN A 448 -0.43 -9.50 6.15
C ASN A 448 -0.87 -8.05 6.38
N PHE A 449 -0.11 -7.29 7.18
CA PHE A 449 -0.37 -5.89 7.43
C PHE A 449 0.15 -4.99 6.29
N GLU A 450 -0.18 -3.70 6.36
CA GLU A 450 0.31 -2.69 5.43
C GLU A 450 1.84 -2.59 5.47
N ALA A 451 2.47 -2.57 6.65
CA ALA A 451 3.92 -2.60 6.75
C ALA A 451 4.43 -3.35 7.98
N LEU A 452 5.55 -4.08 7.86
CA LEU A 452 6.20 -4.64 9.06
C LEU A 452 6.71 -3.53 9.99
N PHE A 453 7.36 -2.54 9.39
CA PHE A 453 7.79 -1.30 10.02
C PHE A 453 7.07 -0.13 9.36
N TYR A 454 6.26 0.58 10.13
CA TYR A 454 5.63 1.82 9.72
C TYR A 454 6.26 2.93 10.56
N PHE A 455 6.96 3.88 9.93
CA PHE A 455 7.50 5.07 10.59
C PHE A 455 6.73 6.33 10.14
N ASN A 456 6.10 7.03 11.08
CA ASN A 456 5.30 8.22 10.84
C ASN A 456 6.04 9.49 11.28
N GLY A 457 6.98 9.96 10.46
CA GLY A 457 7.57 11.29 10.60
C GLY A 457 8.57 11.54 11.71
N LEU A 458 9.25 10.50 12.18
CA LEU A 458 10.21 10.56 13.28
C LEU A 458 11.59 10.03 12.86
N GLU A 459 12.65 10.49 13.54
CA GLU A 459 14.02 10.04 13.26
C GLU A 459 14.13 8.53 13.44
N THR A 460 14.70 7.87 12.43
CA THR A 460 14.93 6.43 12.43
C THR A 460 16.37 6.13 12.05
N TYR A 461 17.06 5.37 12.90
CA TYR A 461 18.44 4.94 12.70
C TYR A 461 18.51 3.41 12.64
N ILE A 462 18.98 2.87 11.52
CA ILE A 462 19.20 1.44 11.31
C ILE A 462 20.69 1.23 11.02
N ASN A 463 21.37 0.43 11.82
CA ASN A 463 22.79 0.11 11.66
C ASN A 463 23.04 -1.39 11.81
N ASN A 464 23.61 -2.01 10.77
CA ASN A 464 23.92 -3.44 10.74
C ASN A 464 22.70 -4.33 11.02
N MET A 465 21.64 -4.17 10.23
CA MET A 465 20.41 -4.98 10.33
C MET A 465 20.39 -6.05 9.23
N THR A 466 20.05 -7.30 9.58
CA THR A 466 19.82 -8.39 8.61
C THR A 466 18.36 -8.82 8.64
N ILE A 467 17.75 -8.96 7.46
CA ILE A 467 16.36 -9.35 7.25
C ILE A 467 16.35 -10.49 6.23
N GLU A 468 15.98 -11.69 6.65
CA GLU A 468 15.99 -12.89 5.81
C GLU A 468 14.62 -13.56 5.75
N ASN A 469 14.18 -13.95 4.55
CA ASN A 469 12.96 -14.71 4.34
C ASN A 469 11.71 -14.03 4.95
N VAL A 470 11.56 -12.73 4.68
CA VAL A 470 10.37 -11.97 5.11
C VAL A 470 9.34 -11.89 4.00
N ARG A 471 8.07 -12.13 4.32
CA ARG A 471 6.94 -12.10 3.40
C ARG A 471 5.90 -11.06 3.85
N CYS A 472 5.72 -10.01 3.07
CA CYS A 472 4.66 -9.02 3.25
C CYS A 472 3.50 -9.34 2.30
N SER A 473 2.44 -9.95 2.85
CA SER A 473 1.28 -10.49 2.13
C SER A 473 0.02 -9.60 2.25
N GLY A 474 0.17 -8.32 2.61
CA GLY A 474 -0.96 -7.39 2.69
C GLY A 474 -1.59 -7.09 1.33
N ASP A 475 -2.50 -6.12 1.30
CA ASP A 475 -3.17 -5.71 0.07
C ASP A 475 -2.15 -5.22 -0.98
N GLY A 476 -2.42 -5.58 -2.25
CA GLY A 476 -1.50 -5.33 -3.35
C GLY A 476 -1.25 -3.83 -3.58
N GLY A 477 0.02 -3.43 -3.63
CA GLY A 477 0.46 -2.03 -3.80
C GLY A 477 0.68 -1.26 -2.49
N ASP A 478 0.00 -1.64 -1.41
CA ASP A 478 0.14 -0.97 -0.10
C ASP A 478 1.02 -1.75 0.87
N SER A 479 1.16 -3.08 0.68
CA SER A 479 2.02 -3.89 1.55
C SER A 479 3.51 -3.58 1.36
N SER A 480 4.23 -3.36 2.45
CA SER A 480 5.67 -3.12 2.45
C SER A 480 6.40 -3.73 3.64
N LEU A 481 7.73 -3.77 3.57
CA LEU A 481 8.56 -4.07 4.75
C LEU A 481 8.75 -2.80 5.58
N PHE A 482 9.09 -1.70 4.91
CA PHE A 482 9.22 -0.37 5.48
C PHE A 482 8.24 0.58 4.79
N LEU A 483 7.40 1.25 5.58
CA LEU A 483 6.59 2.38 5.15
C LEU A 483 7.08 3.64 5.86
N LEU A 484 7.71 4.54 5.10
CA LEU A 484 8.19 5.83 5.55
C LEU A 484 7.13 6.85 5.14
N ASN A 485 6.31 7.33 6.07
CA ASN A 485 5.20 8.21 5.73
C ASN A 485 5.26 9.48 6.59
N TYR A 486 5.26 10.64 5.96
CA TYR A 486 5.24 11.93 6.67
C TYR A 486 4.02 12.77 6.31
N TYR A 487 3.05 12.84 7.21
CA TYR A 487 1.92 13.77 7.08
C TYR A 487 2.23 15.10 7.76
N LYS A 488 2.23 16.19 6.98
CA LYS A 488 2.29 17.55 7.51
C LYS A 488 0.97 17.87 8.23
N TYR A 489 0.91 17.68 9.54
CA TYR A 489 -0.30 17.92 10.34
C TYR A 489 -0.49 19.39 10.72
N ASP A 490 0.56 20.22 10.62
CA ASP A 490 0.48 21.64 10.94
C ASP A 490 1.44 22.46 10.06
N SER A 491 1.04 23.67 9.66
CA SER A 491 1.84 24.52 8.78
C SER A 491 3.18 24.94 9.38
N ASP A 492 3.28 24.87 10.71
CA ASP A 492 4.25 25.62 11.50
C ASP A 492 5.49 24.80 11.92
N PHE A 493 5.48 23.48 11.74
CA PHE A 493 6.59 22.60 12.13
C PHE A 493 7.30 21.98 10.92
N ASN A 494 8.51 22.48 10.63
CA ASN A 494 9.43 21.93 9.62
C ASN A 494 10.23 20.74 10.19
N TYR A 495 9.56 19.67 10.61
CA TYR A 495 10.26 18.43 10.92
C TYR A 495 10.48 17.64 9.63
N ASN A 496 11.72 17.51 9.19
CA ASN A 496 12.08 16.57 8.13
C ASN A 496 12.23 15.17 8.75
N THR A 497 11.59 14.15 8.17
CA THR A 497 11.88 12.76 8.55
C THR A 497 13.32 12.44 8.15
N LEU A 498 14.19 12.23 9.13
CA LEU A 498 15.57 11.80 8.91
C LEU A 498 15.67 10.29 9.10
N VAL A 499 15.89 9.57 8.01
CA VAL A 499 16.06 8.10 8.04
C VAL A 499 17.49 7.77 7.61
N LYS A 500 18.27 7.20 8.53
CA LYS A 500 19.65 6.77 8.29
C LYS A 500 19.72 5.24 8.34
N ILE A 501 20.05 4.63 7.21
CA ILE A 501 20.19 3.19 7.04
C ILE A 501 21.64 2.89 6.67
N ASN A 502 22.36 2.19 7.54
CA ASN A 502 23.73 1.74 7.29
C ASN A 502 23.83 0.22 7.48
N ASP A 503 24.56 -0.45 6.59
CA ASP A 503 24.81 -1.90 6.66
C ASP A 503 23.52 -2.77 6.73
N LEU A 504 22.45 -2.39 6.02
CA LEU A 504 21.21 -3.17 5.94
C LEU A 504 21.32 -4.30 4.91
N LYS A 505 20.92 -5.52 5.29
CA LYS A 505 20.87 -6.69 4.38
C LYS A 505 19.45 -7.25 4.32
N ILE A 506 18.82 -7.24 3.15
CA ILE A 506 17.51 -7.87 2.90
C ILE A 506 17.69 -9.01 1.89
N ILE A 507 17.40 -10.24 2.29
CA ILE A 507 17.73 -11.46 1.53
C ILE A 507 16.51 -12.38 1.44
N ASN A 508 16.22 -12.89 0.24
CA ASN A 508 15.16 -13.90 -0.02
C ASN A 508 13.75 -13.47 0.42
N SER A 509 13.45 -12.18 0.38
CA SER A 509 12.17 -11.62 0.84
C SER A 509 11.15 -11.45 -0.29
N ARG A 510 9.86 -11.40 0.06
CA ARG A 510 8.74 -11.22 -0.87
C ARG A 510 7.77 -10.15 -0.37
N SER A 511 7.22 -9.34 -1.27
CA SER A 511 6.19 -8.34 -0.91
C SER A 511 5.09 -8.26 -1.97
N ASN A 512 3.84 -8.06 -1.53
CA ASN A 512 2.69 -7.74 -2.39
C ASN A 512 2.64 -6.27 -2.82
N GLY A 513 3.57 -5.44 -2.35
CA GLY A 513 3.82 -4.09 -2.84
C GLY A 513 5.32 -3.83 -2.83
N PRO A 514 5.75 -2.59 -2.56
CA PRO A 514 7.16 -2.28 -2.43
C PRO A 514 7.85 -2.97 -1.24
N ILE A 515 9.18 -2.96 -1.17
CA ILE A 515 9.89 -3.33 0.07
C ILE A 515 10.02 -2.09 0.97
N ILE A 516 10.48 -0.98 0.40
CA ILE A 516 10.53 0.33 1.03
C ILE A 516 9.58 1.24 0.26
N LYS A 517 8.50 1.68 0.90
CA LYS A 517 7.59 2.69 0.37
C LYS A 517 7.86 4.03 1.07
N ILE A 518 8.13 5.06 0.29
CA ILE A 518 8.38 6.43 0.74
C ILE A 518 7.17 7.26 0.31
N ASP A 519 6.39 7.70 1.29
CA ASP A 519 5.16 8.46 1.15
C ASP A 519 5.16 9.69 2.09
N GLY A 520 4.23 10.60 1.89
CA GLY A 520 4.11 11.85 2.61
C GLY A 520 4.72 13.06 1.90
N TYR A 521 4.91 14.15 2.64
CA TYR A 521 5.25 15.47 2.08
C TYR A 521 6.73 15.65 1.76
N TYR A 522 7.63 15.36 2.72
CA TYR A 522 9.08 15.51 2.56
C TYR A 522 9.83 14.46 3.38
N ASN A 523 10.82 13.79 2.77
CA ASN A 523 11.66 12.79 3.45
C ASN A 523 13.15 13.03 3.13
N ASP A 524 14.02 12.86 4.14
CA ASP A 524 15.49 12.90 3.99
C ASP A 524 16.06 11.54 4.38
N ILE A 525 16.52 10.78 3.39
CA ILE A 525 16.85 9.37 3.53
C ILE A 525 18.28 9.14 3.06
N THR A 526 19.07 8.43 3.86
CA THR A 526 20.42 7.98 3.50
C THR A 526 20.53 6.48 3.67
N ILE A 527 20.99 5.77 2.64
CA ILE A 527 21.21 4.31 2.62
C ILE A 527 22.66 4.04 2.23
N THR A 528 23.45 3.47 3.14
CA THR A 528 24.88 3.19 2.92
C THR A 528 25.22 1.71 3.17
N ASN A 529 26.21 1.19 2.45
CA ASN A 529 26.83 -0.13 2.68
C ASN A 529 25.82 -1.30 2.74
N SER A 530 24.72 -1.20 2.00
CA SER A 530 23.56 -2.10 2.15
C SER A 530 23.45 -3.11 1.00
N THR A 531 22.67 -4.18 1.18
CA THR A 531 22.47 -5.23 0.17
C THR A 531 21.01 -5.68 0.11
N PHE A 532 20.43 -5.66 -1.08
CA PHE A 532 19.11 -6.15 -1.43
C PHE A 532 19.28 -7.31 -2.41
N GLN A 533 18.99 -8.54 -1.97
CA GLN A 533 19.31 -9.73 -2.73
C GLN A 533 18.15 -10.72 -2.80
N SER A 534 17.88 -11.23 -4.01
CA SER A 534 16.87 -12.27 -4.26
C SER A 534 15.46 -11.89 -3.79
N ILE A 535 15.11 -10.60 -3.89
CA ILE A 535 13.80 -10.08 -3.51
C ILE A 535 12.82 -10.25 -4.68
N THR A 536 11.58 -10.66 -4.39
CA THR A 536 10.49 -10.63 -5.38
C THR A 536 9.31 -9.80 -4.87
N SER A 537 9.02 -8.68 -5.51
CA SER A 537 7.96 -7.75 -5.11
C SER A 537 6.92 -7.55 -6.21
N TYR A 538 5.65 -7.41 -5.84
CA TYR A 538 4.58 -6.93 -6.72
C TYR A 538 4.58 -5.38 -6.72
N GLY A 539 5.74 -4.82 -7.04
CA GLY A 539 6.03 -3.39 -7.07
C GLY A 539 7.54 -3.16 -7.03
N ALA A 540 7.99 -1.91 -7.05
CA ALA A 540 9.41 -1.58 -6.92
C ALA A 540 9.99 -1.99 -5.55
N ILE A 541 11.28 -2.31 -5.44
CA ILE A 541 11.93 -2.53 -4.15
C ILE A 541 11.90 -1.24 -3.33
N ILE A 542 12.25 -0.11 -3.93
CA ILE A 542 12.10 1.21 -3.33
C ILE A 542 11.14 2.00 -4.20
N HIS A 543 10.02 2.42 -3.64
CA HIS A 543 9.02 3.25 -4.33
C HIS A 543 8.89 4.58 -3.58
N ASN A 544 9.06 5.69 -4.29
CA ASN A 544 8.90 7.04 -3.77
C ASN A 544 7.79 7.80 -4.49
N GLU A 545 6.79 8.22 -3.72
CA GLU A 545 5.69 9.11 -4.15
C GLU A 545 5.83 10.53 -3.54
N SER A 546 6.82 10.74 -2.65
CA SER A 546 7.06 11.98 -1.90
C SER A 546 8.06 12.93 -2.55
N LYS A 547 8.12 14.17 -2.04
CA LYS A 547 9.34 14.98 -2.16
C LYS A 547 10.42 14.32 -1.32
N VAL A 548 11.59 14.05 -1.91
CA VAL A 548 12.62 13.29 -1.22
C VAL A 548 14.01 13.83 -1.52
N THR A 549 14.86 13.87 -0.50
CA THR A 549 16.31 13.86 -0.66
C THR A 549 16.79 12.45 -0.31
N LEU A 550 17.21 11.68 -1.30
CA LEU A 550 17.63 10.28 -1.13
C LEU A 550 19.08 10.11 -1.58
N ASN A 551 19.94 9.69 -0.65
CA ASN A 551 21.35 9.36 -0.92
C ASN A 551 21.57 7.85 -0.76
N ILE A 552 22.06 7.18 -1.80
CA ILE A 552 22.37 5.75 -1.83
C ILE A 552 23.87 5.60 -2.15
N THR A 553 24.65 5.00 -1.25
CA THR A 553 26.10 4.85 -1.46
C THR A 553 26.57 3.45 -1.11
N ASN A 554 27.35 2.83 -2.00
CA ASN A 554 27.88 1.48 -1.79
C ASN A 554 26.77 0.45 -1.49
N VAL A 555 25.72 0.42 -2.33
CA VAL A 555 24.57 -0.48 -2.16
C VAL A 555 24.52 -1.50 -3.31
N ASN A 556 24.22 -2.75 -2.96
CA ASN A 556 24.10 -3.85 -3.92
C ASN A 556 22.64 -4.28 -4.11
N PHE A 557 22.13 -4.24 -5.34
CA PHE A 557 20.84 -4.79 -5.76
C PHE A 557 21.09 -6.00 -6.69
N ILE A 558 20.97 -7.21 -6.17
CA ILE A 558 21.36 -8.44 -6.86
C ILE A 558 20.18 -9.43 -7.00
N ASN A 559 19.92 -9.90 -8.22
CA ASN A 559 18.91 -10.94 -8.51
C ASN A 559 17.48 -10.59 -8.04
N ASN A 560 17.11 -9.30 -8.02
CA ASN A 560 15.77 -8.90 -7.57
C ASN A 560 14.78 -8.79 -8.72
N LYS A 561 13.49 -8.93 -8.40
CA LYS A 561 12.39 -8.91 -9.38
C LYS A 561 11.24 -8.02 -8.95
N ASN A 562 10.89 -7.04 -9.79
CA ASN A 562 9.58 -6.40 -9.78
C ASN A 562 8.67 -7.14 -10.78
N ILE A 563 7.68 -7.87 -10.26
CA ILE A 563 6.76 -8.67 -11.09
C ILE A 563 5.48 -7.93 -11.47
N ASN A 564 5.31 -6.67 -11.04
CA ASN A 564 4.19 -5.83 -11.42
C ASN A 564 4.43 -5.27 -12.84
N LYS A 565 3.43 -5.38 -13.72
CA LYS A 565 3.51 -4.90 -15.10
C LYS A 565 3.20 -3.41 -15.26
N TYR A 566 2.62 -2.81 -14.23
CA TYR A 566 2.16 -1.42 -14.24
C TYR A 566 3.05 -0.52 -13.38
N ASP A 567 3.82 -1.10 -12.48
CA ASP A 567 4.80 -0.40 -11.65
C ASP A 567 6.19 -0.63 -12.24
N CYS A 568 6.96 0.44 -12.46
CA CYS A 568 8.22 0.42 -13.20
C CYS A 568 9.42 0.43 -12.24
N GLY A 569 10.60 0.05 -12.70
CA GLY A 569 11.81 0.07 -11.86
C GLY A 569 11.91 -1.07 -10.83
N LEU A 570 13.11 -1.29 -10.32
CA LEU A 570 13.28 -1.75 -8.94
C LEU A 570 13.32 -0.58 -7.96
N LEU A 571 13.84 0.56 -8.42
CA LEU A 571 13.73 1.83 -7.74
C LEU A 571 12.80 2.70 -8.59
N HIS A 572 11.69 3.14 -8.02
CA HIS A 572 10.68 3.91 -8.71
C HIS A 572 10.47 5.24 -8.02
N PHE A 573 10.55 6.32 -8.80
CA PHE A 573 10.34 7.68 -8.32
C PHE A 573 9.25 8.36 -9.14
N SER A 574 8.21 8.80 -8.44
CA SER A 574 7.06 9.51 -9.01
C SER A 574 6.69 10.82 -8.30
N GLY A 575 7.34 11.12 -7.17
CA GLY A 575 7.16 12.35 -6.42
C GLY A 575 7.79 13.59 -7.08
N ASP A 576 7.11 14.74 -6.96
CA ASP A 576 7.64 16.06 -7.35
C ASP A 576 8.83 16.46 -6.44
N ASP A 577 9.73 17.36 -6.89
CA ASP A 577 10.90 17.83 -6.13
C ASP A 577 11.81 16.70 -5.59
N THR A 578 12.15 15.72 -6.44
CA THR A 578 13.02 14.59 -6.06
C THR A 578 14.51 14.94 -6.25
N LYS A 579 15.30 14.83 -5.18
CA LYS A 579 16.76 14.86 -5.20
C LYS A 579 17.31 13.47 -4.91
N LEU A 580 17.99 12.86 -5.87
CA LEU A 580 18.50 11.50 -5.78
C LEU A 580 19.99 11.48 -6.10
N SER A 581 20.80 10.99 -5.17
CA SER A 581 22.22 10.68 -5.41
C SER A 581 22.45 9.18 -5.22
N ILE A 582 23.05 8.52 -6.23
CA ILE A 582 23.46 7.12 -6.15
C ILE A 582 24.94 7.01 -6.54
N GLU A 583 25.74 6.47 -5.63
CA GLU A 583 27.19 6.39 -5.79
C GLU A 583 27.74 5.00 -5.49
N ASN A 584 28.75 4.57 -6.25
CA ASN A 584 29.51 3.34 -6.02
C ASN A 584 28.64 2.09 -5.80
N SER A 585 27.48 2.02 -6.45
CA SER A 585 26.46 0.98 -6.22
C SER A 585 26.38 -0.01 -7.38
N LEU A 586 25.95 -1.23 -7.07
CA LEU A 586 25.85 -2.36 -8.00
C LEU A 586 24.39 -2.74 -8.24
N PHE A 587 23.97 -2.81 -9.50
CA PHE A 587 22.68 -3.35 -9.93
C PHE A 587 22.93 -4.51 -10.88
N GLU A 588 22.81 -5.74 -10.37
CA GLU A 588 23.17 -6.95 -11.10
C GLU A 588 22.00 -7.95 -11.22
N ASN A 589 21.76 -8.46 -12.43
CA ASN A 589 20.80 -9.54 -12.71
C ASN A 589 19.37 -9.23 -12.25
N ASN A 590 18.96 -7.96 -12.29
CA ASN A 590 17.62 -7.57 -11.87
C ASN A 590 16.61 -7.62 -13.02
N GLU A 591 15.33 -7.80 -12.69
CA GLU A 591 14.26 -7.92 -13.69
C GLU A 591 13.03 -7.08 -13.26
N SER A 592 12.58 -6.18 -14.12
CA SER A 592 11.28 -5.51 -14.01
C SER A 592 10.37 -5.98 -15.13
N LYS A 593 9.11 -6.29 -14.83
CA LYS A 593 8.10 -6.61 -15.86
C LYS A 593 7.48 -5.37 -16.51
N SER A 594 7.97 -4.19 -16.15
CA SER A 594 7.62 -2.90 -16.71
C SER A 594 8.91 -2.21 -17.21
N ASN A 595 8.93 -0.89 -17.30
CA ASN A 595 10.09 -0.12 -17.75
C ASN A 595 11.14 0.04 -16.63
N GLY A 596 12.40 0.24 -16.97
CA GLY A 596 13.50 0.42 -16.02
C GLY A 596 13.84 -0.88 -15.29
N GLY A 597 14.85 -1.63 -15.75
CA GLY A 597 15.23 -2.89 -15.09
C GLY A 597 15.91 -2.69 -13.74
N ALA A 598 16.48 -1.50 -13.52
CA ALA A 598 17.01 -1.06 -12.23
C ALA A 598 16.23 0.16 -11.69
N ILE A 599 16.18 1.26 -12.43
CA ILE A 599 15.59 2.53 -11.95
C ILE A 599 14.59 3.07 -12.96
N CYS A 600 13.46 3.56 -12.47
CA CYS A 600 12.44 4.22 -13.26
C CYS A 600 12.02 5.56 -12.62
N PHE A 601 11.90 6.58 -13.46
CA PHE A 601 11.37 7.89 -13.10
C PHE A 601 10.13 8.14 -13.93
N ASN A 602 8.99 8.43 -13.31
CA ASN A 602 7.81 8.87 -14.04
C ASN A 602 7.13 10.07 -13.39
N ASP A 603 6.52 10.94 -14.17
CA ASP A 603 5.67 12.03 -13.65
C ASP A 603 6.34 13.03 -12.68
N ILE A 604 7.65 13.21 -12.75
CA ILE A 604 8.40 14.14 -11.91
C ILE A 604 8.48 15.54 -12.56
N THR A 605 8.09 16.57 -11.82
CA THR A 605 8.19 17.97 -12.29
C THR A 605 9.59 18.57 -12.11
N ASN A 606 10.21 18.36 -10.95
CA ASN A 606 11.55 18.83 -10.61
C ASN A 606 12.38 17.65 -10.12
N MET A 607 13.55 17.46 -10.71
CA MET A 607 14.43 16.35 -10.40
C MET A 607 15.89 16.80 -10.39
N GLU A 608 16.62 16.43 -9.35
CA GLU A 608 18.08 16.50 -9.31
C GLU A 608 18.61 15.06 -9.16
N LEU A 609 19.08 14.47 -10.24
CA LEU A 609 19.59 13.11 -10.28
C LEU A 609 21.13 13.13 -10.43
N ASN A 610 21.83 12.51 -9.50
CA ASN A 610 23.28 12.30 -9.54
C ASN A 610 23.58 10.80 -9.51
N LEU A 611 24.15 10.24 -10.58
CA LEU A 611 24.65 8.87 -10.64
C LEU A 611 26.16 8.87 -10.87
N ASN A 612 26.94 8.43 -9.88
CA ASN A 612 28.40 8.41 -9.97
C ASN A 612 28.99 7.03 -9.71
N SER A 613 29.81 6.53 -10.64
CA SER A 613 30.62 5.31 -10.45
C SER A 613 29.78 4.05 -10.13
N ASN A 614 28.58 3.92 -10.70
CA ASN A 614 27.72 2.76 -10.52
C ASN A 614 27.90 1.71 -11.63
N LEU A 615 27.59 0.44 -11.32
CA LEU A 615 27.60 -0.67 -12.27
C LEU A 615 26.18 -1.23 -12.46
N PHE A 616 25.64 -1.14 -13.67
CA PHE A 616 24.38 -1.75 -14.10
C PHE A 616 24.69 -2.91 -15.03
N ASN A 617 24.64 -4.15 -14.51
CA ASN A 617 25.01 -5.36 -15.24
C ASN A 617 23.82 -6.33 -15.39
N ASN A 618 23.52 -6.73 -16.63
CA ASN A 618 22.54 -7.78 -16.94
C ASN A 618 21.14 -7.56 -16.34
N ASN A 619 20.67 -6.30 -16.31
CA ASN A 619 19.31 -5.96 -15.87
C ASN A 619 18.33 -6.06 -17.05
N LYS A 620 17.04 -6.36 -16.77
CA LYS A 620 16.01 -6.61 -17.79
C LYS A 620 14.72 -5.84 -17.55
N ALA A 621 14.13 -5.30 -18.61
CA ALA A 621 12.85 -4.58 -18.57
C ALA A 621 12.11 -4.57 -19.93
N VAL A 622 10.91 -3.99 -19.97
CA VAL A 622 10.16 -3.72 -21.21
C VAL A 622 10.85 -2.61 -22.02
N ASN A 623 11.17 -1.49 -21.38
CA ASN A 623 11.99 -0.41 -21.93
C ASN A 623 13.05 -0.02 -20.91
N GLY A 624 14.24 0.37 -21.36
CA GLY A 624 15.28 0.84 -20.44
C GLY A 624 15.78 -0.31 -19.57
N GLY A 625 16.59 -1.22 -20.13
CA GLY A 625 17.04 -2.42 -19.42
C GLY A 625 17.72 -2.10 -18.08
N ALA A 626 18.34 -0.93 -17.94
CA ALA A 626 18.76 -0.37 -16.65
C ALA A 626 17.89 0.82 -16.20
N LEU A 627 17.81 1.89 -16.99
CA LEU A 627 17.16 3.15 -16.60
C LEU A 627 15.98 3.50 -17.53
N SER A 628 14.87 3.96 -16.95
CA SER A 628 13.73 4.53 -17.69
C SER A 628 13.37 5.92 -17.17
N PHE A 629 13.12 6.86 -18.09
CA PHE A 629 12.58 8.18 -17.81
C PHE A 629 11.28 8.38 -18.60
N GLU A 630 10.15 8.51 -17.93
CA GLU A 630 8.82 8.66 -18.54
C GLU A 630 8.08 9.94 -18.12
N ASP A 631 7.57 10.69 -19.08
CA ASP A 631 6.69 11.84 -18.84
C ASP A 631 5.24 11.46 -19.23
N ASN A 632 4.42 11.02 -18.27
CA ASN A 632 2.99 10.72 -18.54
C ASN A 632 2.10 11.95 -18.38
N LYS A 633 2.57 13.00 -17.68
CA LYS A 633 1.86 14.29 -17.48
C LYS A 633 1.63 15.07 -18.77
N GLY A 634 2.24 14.69 -19.90
CA GLY A 634 1.94 15.21 -21.24
C GLY A 634 0.46 15.20 -21.64
N ILE A 635 -0.37 14.35 -21.01
CA ILE A 635 -1.83 14.28 -21.25
C ILE A 635 -2.59 15.44 -20.55
N ILE A 636 -2.05 16.06 -19.50
CA ILE A 636 -2.80 16.99 -18.64
C ILE A 636 -2.72 18.46 -19.10
N LYS A 637 -1.76 18.85 -19.96
CA LYS A 637 -1.63 20.25 -20.44
C LYS A 637 -2.91 20.79 -21.13
N ASN A 638 -3.73 19.94 -21.75
CA ASN A 638 -4.99 20.36 -22.36
C ASN A 638 -6.13 20.61 -21.35
N ASN A 639 -6.05 20.11 -20.12
CA ASN A 639 -7.11 20.23 -19.11
C ASN A 639 -6.91 21.38 -18.11
N ILE A 640 -5.74 22.06 -18.10
CA ILE A 640 -5.48 23.22 -17.23
C ILE A 640 -6.40 24.41 -17.60
N ASN A 641 -6.83 24.52 -18.86
CA ASN A 641 -7.80 25.55 -19.27
C ASN A 641 -9.21 25.39 -18.65
N TYR A 642 -9.58 24.20 -18.17
CA TYR A 642 -10.88 24.00 -17.53
C TYR A 642 -10.90 24.42 -16.05
N ARG A 643 -9.74 24.44 -15.36
CA ARG A 643 -9.65 24.89 -13.95
C ARG A 643 -9.58 26.41 -13.81
N LYS A 644 -9.10 27.14 -14.82
CA LYS A 644 -8.99 28.61 -14.83
C LYS A 644 -10.32 29.39 -14.77
N ARG A 645 -11.49 28.71 -14.81
CA ARG A 645 -12.80 29.38 -14.78
C ARG A 645 -13.52 29.40 -13.41
N ARG A 646 -13.02 28.72 -12.36
CA ARG A 646 -13.74 28.64 -11.06
C ARG A 646 -13.09 29.32 -9.85
N LYS A 647 -11.86 29.83 -9.95
CA LYS A 647 -11.26 30.71 -8.92
C LYS A 647 -10.99 32.07 -9.55
N ARG A 648 -11.88 33.05 -9.32
CA ARG A 648 -11.81 34.37 -9.96
C ARG A 648 -11.08 35.43 -9.13
N ASN A 649 -10.56 35.11 -7.93
CA ASN A 649 -9.99 36.12 -7.01
C ASN A 649 -8.58 35.83 -6.45
N GLU A 650 -7.87 34.79 -6.89
CA GLU A 650 -6.43 34.65 -6.56
C GLU A 650 -5.60 35.26 -7.69
N ILE A 651 -4.75 36.24 -7.33
CA ILE A 651 -3.76 36.87 -8.21
C ILE A 651 -2.93 35.75 -8.84
N ILE A 652 -3.12 35.54 -10.15
CA ILE A 652 -2.29 34.62 -10.93
C ILE A 652 -0.99 35.37 -11.17
N GLU A 653 -0.01 35.18 -10.29
CA GLU A 653 1.37 35.37 -10.67
C GLU A 653 1.65 34.39 -11.83
N ASN A 654 2.15 34.94 -12.94
CA ASN A 654 2.58 34.16 -14.10
C ASN A 654 3.83 33.37 -13.71
N ASP A 655 3.63 32.29 -12.97
CA ASP A 655 4.72 31.41 -12.59
C ASP A 655 5.02 30.50 -13.79
N ASN A 656 5.80 31.05 -14.72
CA ASN A 656 6.55 30.29 -15.72
C ASN A 656 7.67 29.51 -15.01
N SER A 657 7.37 28.77 -13.93
CA SER A 657 8.33 27.92 -13.26
C SER A 657 8.67 26.77 -14.21
N LEU A 658 9.75 26.98 -14.96
CA LEU A 658 10.37 25.97 -15.81
C LEU A 658 10.69 24.76 -14.93
N ASN A 659 10.10 23.60 -15.25
CA ASN A 659 10.44 22.31 -14.66
C ASN A 659 11.96 22.17 -14.60
N ASN A 660 12.54 22.05 -13.41
CA ASN A 660 13.98 21.96 -13.24
C ASN A 660 14.42 20.51 -13.12
N ILE A 661 14.68 19.89 -14.28
CA ILE A 661 15.23 18.53 -14.37
C ILE A 661 16.73 18.61 -14.68
N ILE A 662 17.54 18.25 -13.71
CA ILE A 662 19.01 18.18 -13.72
C ILE A 662 19.40 16.71 -13.60
N ILE A 663 20.11 16.18 -14.59
CA ILE A 663 20.60 14.80 -14.57
C ILE A 663 22.12 14.82 -14.78
N ASN A 664 22.85 14.30 -13.80
CA ASN A 664 24.29 14.15 -13.82
C ASN A 664 24.64 12.66 -13.74
N MET A 665 25.32 12.14 -14.75
CA MET A 665 25.82 10.76 -14.79
C MET A 665 27.31 10.76 -15.08
N GLU A 666 28.13 10.31 -14.14
CA GLU A 666 29.59 10.29 -14.31
C GLU A 666 30.17 8.90 -13.96
N ASN A 667 31.10 8.41 -14.77
CA ASN A 667 31.88 7.18 -14.52
C ASN A 667 31.05 5.89 -14.31
N ASN A 668 29.80 5.81 -14.78
CA ASN A 668 28.97 4.62 -14.65
C ASN A 668 29.25 3.61 -15.78
N ILE A 669 28.94 2.34 -15.51
CA ILE A 669 29.07 1.23 -16.47
C ILE A 669 27.70 0.58 -16.66
N PHE A 670 27.21 0.55 -17.89
CA PHE A 670 26.01 -0.16 -18.31
C PHE A 670 26.41 -1.32 -19.23
N GLU A 671 26.34 -2.53 -18.71
CA GLU A 671 26.81 -3.72 -19.41
C GLU A 671 25.71 -4.79 -19.51
N LYS A 672 25.48 -5.34 -20.72
CA LYS A 672 24.61 -6.51 -20.94
C LYS A 672 23.15 -6.34 -20.49
N ASN A 673 22.66 -5.11 -20.33
CA ASN A 673 21.27 -4.86 -20.00
C ASN A 673 20.38 -5.13 -21.22
N GLN A 674 19.15 -5.60 -20.98
CA GLN A 674 18.23 -6.03 -22.03
C GLN A 674 16.86 -5.34 -21.88
N ALA A 675 16.36 -4.79 -22.97
CA ALA A 675 15.00 -4.26 -23.07
C ALA A 675 14.19 -5.02 -24.13
N GLU A 676 12.92 -5.34 -23.84
CA GLU A 676 12.03 -5.97 -24.83
C GLU A 676 11.81 -5.08 -26.05
N ASN A 677 11.70 -3.76 -25.85
CA ASN A 677 11.34 -2.81 -26.91
C ASN A 677 12.44 -1.78 -27.16
N TYR A 678 12.61 -0.79 -26.29
CA TYR A 678 13.47 0.37 -26.56
C TYR A 678 14.51 0.58 -25.46
N GLY A 679 15.72 1.01 -25.83
CA GLY A 679 16.74 1.45 -24.87
C GLY A 679 17.31 0.30 -24.05
N GLY A 680 18.22 -0.50 -24.60
CA GLY A 680 18.73 -1.69 -23.90
C GLY A 680 19.41 -1.36 -22.58
N ALA A 681 20.10 -0.21 -22.48
CA ALA A 681 20.53 0.36 -21.20
C ALA A 681 19.56 1.45 -20.71
N ILE A 682 19.35 2.49 -21.51
CA ILE A 682 18.62 3.70 -21.09
C ILE A 682 17.47 3.99 -22.06
N TYR A 683 16.28 4.19 -21.52
CA TYR A 683 15.12 4.68 -22.24
C TYR A 683 14.69 6.03 -21.69
N SER A 684 14.45 7.01 -22.57
CA SER A 684 13.93 8.32 -22.19
C SER A 684 12.77 8.74 -23.09
N ASN A 685 11.68 9.17 -22.45
CA ASN A 685 10.51 9.77 -23.04
C ASN A 685 10.22 11.17 -22.43
N TYR A 686 11.19 11.75 -21.74
CA TYR A 686 11.05 13.11 -21.19
C TYR A 686 11.25 14.16 -22.28
N ASN A 687 10.34 15.14 -22.32
CA ASN A 687 10.34 16.19 -23.33
C ASN A 687 11.13 17.46 -22.93
N SER A 688 11.49 17.59 -21.65
CA SER A 688 12.00 18.84 -21.08
C SER A 688 13.01 18.57 -19.96
N ILE A 689 14.22 18.14 -20.32
CA ILE A 689 15.37 18.09 -19.42
C ILE A 689 16.10 19.44 -19.54
N ASN A 690 16.41 20.11 -18.42
CA ASN A 690 17.06 21.44 -18.45
C ASN A 690 18.57 21.33 -18.58
N SER A 691 19.17 20.39 -17.85
CA SER A 691 20.61 20.13 -17.91
C SER A 691 20.88 18.63 -17.79
N TYR A 692 21.80 18.18 -18.63
CA TYR A 692 22.23 16.80 -18.69
C TYR A 692 23.75 16.76 -18.79
N ILE A 693 24.42 16.28 -17.74
CA ILE A 693 25.87 16.10 -17.70
C ILE A 693 26.14 14.60 -17.77
N ASN A 694 26.87 14.17 -18.81
CA ASN A 694 27.22 12.78 -19.02
C ASN A 694 28.71 12.67 -19.36
N LYS A 695 29.53 12.18 -18.40
CA LYS A 695 30.99 12.11 -18.55
C LYS A 695 31.54 10.72 -18.23
N ASN A 696 32.44 10.23 -19.06
CA ASN A 696 33.20 8.98 -18.83
C ASN A 696 32.33 7.73 -18.56
N ASN A 697 31.11 7.66 -19.09
CA ASN A 697 30.27 6.46 -18.91
C ASN A 697 30.61 5.39 -19.96
N LYS A 698 30.49 4.11 -19.60
CA LYS A 698 30.69 2.97 -20.52
C LYS A 698 29.36 2.27 -20.77
N ILE A 699 28.91 2.22 -22.01
CA ILE A 699 27.64 1.60 -22.42
C ILE A 699 27.96 0.52 -23.43
N LYS A 700 28.00 -0.74 -22.96
CA LYS A 700 28.52 -1.86 -23.76
C LYS A 700 27.64 -3.10 -23.72
N TYR A 701 27.53 -3.76 -24.87
CA TYR A 701 26.85 -5.06 -25.03
C TYR A 701 25.38 -5.07 -24.59
N ASN A 702 24.70 -3.92 -24.58
CA ASN A 702 23.28 -3.85 -24.22
C ASN A 702 22.40 -4.20 -25.44
N GLU A 703 21.19 -4.70 -25.18
CA GLU A 703 20.29 -5.23 -26.21
C GLU A 703 18.88 -4.65 -26.10
N ALA A 704 18.28 -4.25 -27.24
CA ALA A 704 16.88 -3.86 -27.33
C ALA A 704 16.16 -4.62 -28.46
N GLY A 705 14.89 -4.99 -28.27
CA GLY A 705 14.15 -5.71 -29.32
C GLY A 705 13.80 -4.86 -30.56
N ILE A 706 13.59 -3.54 -30.39
CA ILE A 706 13.18 -2.63 -31.47
C ILE A 706 14.31 -1.66 -31.83
N MET A 707 14.60 -0.66 -30.99
CA MET A 707 15.56 0.42 -31.29
C MET A 707 16.33 0.89 -30.05
N GLY A 708 17.53 1.43 -30.27
CA GLY A 708 18.39 1.97 -29.23
C GLY A 708 18.95 0.87 -28.33
N GLY A 709 19.83 0.03 -28.88
CA GLY A 709 20.46 -1.06 -28.13
C GLY A 709 21.19 -0.56 -26.87
N GLY A 710 21.88 0.58 -26.95
CA GLY A 710 22.36 1.29 -25.77
C GLY A 710 21.30 2.24 -25.23
N ILE A 711 20.99 3.30 -25.99
CA ILE A 711 20.10 4.38 -25.55
C ILE A 711 18.96 4.60 -26.55
N TYR A 712 17.76 4.83 -26.04
CA TYR A 712 16.64 5.34 -26.84
C TYR A 712 16.06 6.63 -26.24
N SER A 713 15.85 7.66 -27.06
CA SER A 713 15.20 8.92 -26.67
C SER A 713 14.00 9.24 -27.56
N LYS A 714 12.84 9.61 -26.99
CA LYS A 714 11.64 9.93 -27.78
C LYS A 714 11.64 11.35 -28.37
N ASN A 715 12.13 12.36 -27.65
CA ASN A 715 11.98 13.77 -28.07
C ASN A 715 13.23 14.59 -27.73
N ILE A 716 13.87 15.18 -28.75
CA ILE A 716 15.01 16.11 -28.61
C ILE A 716 14.63 17.52 -29.12
N TRP A 717 13.64 17.64 -30.01
CA TRP A 717 13.32 18.89 -30.71
C TRP A 717 12.17 19.71 -30.10
N ASN A 718 12.50 20.51 -29.09
CA ASN A 718 11.91 21.83 -28.91
C ASN A 718 13.04 22.81 -28.60
N ASN A 719 12.96 24.07 -29.05
CA ASN A 719 14.03 25.09 -29.13
C ASN A 719 14.93 25.34 -27.89
N SER A 720 14.73 24.64 -26.78
CA SER A 720 15.61 24.56 -25.62
C SER A 720 16.60 23.38 -25.74
N LYS A 721 17.73 23.59 -26.42
CA LYS A 721 19.09 23.03 -26.21
C LYS A 721 19.34 21.65 -25.54
N CYS A 722 18.41 20.70 -25.50
CA CYS A 722 18.65 19.42 -24.85
C CYS A 722 18.91 18.31 -25.87
N ILE A 723 20.05 18.44 -26.56
CA ILE A 723 20.69 17.25 -27.14
C ILE A 723 21.20 16.45 -25.94
N PHE A 724 20.96 15.15 -25.89
CA PHE A 724 21.82 14.24 -25.13
C PHE A 724 23.24 14.41 -25.70
N ILE A 725 23.96 15.44 -25.25
CA ILE A 725 25.34 15.68 -25.67
C ILE A 725 26.13 14.62 -24.92
N PHE A 726 26.27 13.47 -25.56
CA PHE A 726 27.28 12.52 -25.16
C PHE A 726 28.61 13.23 -25.31
N ASP A 727 29.23 13.53 -24.17
CA ASP A 727 30.63 13.91 -24.19
C ASP A 727 31.39 12.82 -24.96
N HIS A 728 32.34 13.23 -25.79
CA HIS A 728 33.20 12.31 -26.54
C HIS A 728 34.00 11.38 -25.60
N SER A 729 33.96 11.64 -24.29
CA SER A 729 34.53 10.80 -23.24
C SER A 729 33.74 9.52 -22.93
N SER A 730 32.47 9.39 -23.36
CA SER A 730 31.68 8.17 -23.10
C SER A 730 31.95 7.09 -24.16
N ASP A 731 32.12 5.86 -23.72
CA ASP A 731 32.48 4.70 -24.55
C ASP A 731 31.25 3.85 -24.88
N PHE A 732 30.95 3.68 -26.17
CA PHE A 732 29.84 2.86 -26.66
C PHE A 732 30.38 1.68 -27.47
N GLN A 733 30.19 0.46 -26.96
CA GLN A 733 30.71 -0.74 -27.59
C GLN A 733 29.63 -1.81 -27.79
N GLU A 734 29.42 -2.23 -29.04
CA GLU A 734 28.68 -3.46 -29.38
C GLU A 734 27.26 -3.54 -28.78
N ASN A 735 26.55 -2.42 -28.65
CA ASN A 735 25.14 -2.47 -28.28
C ASN A 735 24.29 -2.79 -29.51
N ILE A 736 23.29 -3.66 -29.36
CA ILE A 736 22.50 -4.18 -30.47
C ILE A 736 21.01 -3.89 -30.32
N SER A 737 20.32 -3.60 -31.42
CA SER A 737 18.86 -3.72 -31.49
C SER A 737 18.48 -4.68 -32.62
N ASN A 738 17.60 -5.66 -32.32
CA ASN A 738 17.20 -6.71 -33.25
C ASN A 738 18.40 -7.38 -33.99
N ASN A 739 19.46 -7.73 -33.25
CA ASN A 739 20.73 -8.28 -33.77
C ASN A 739 21.59 -7.34 -34.65
N HIS A 740 21.35 -6.03 -34.63
CA HIS A 740 22.16 -5.06 -35.38
C HIS A 740 22.77 -4.02 -34.46
N LEU A 741 23.99 -3.58 -34.76
CA LEU A 741 24.66 -2.53 -33.99
C LEU A 741 23.78 -1.26 -33.96
N ASN A 742 23.40 -0.83 -32.77
CA ASN A 742 22.56 0.33 -32.53
C ASN A 742 22.90 0.92 -31.15
N ASN A 743 23.94 1.74 -31.09
CA ASN A 743 24.42 2.33 -29.83
C ASN A 743 23.41 3.31 -29.23
N TYR A 744 22.78 4.12 -30.07
CA TYR A 744 21.75 5.06 -29.66
C TYR A 744 20.83 5.31 -30.84
N SER A 745 19.55 5.54 -30.56
CA SER A 745 18.55 5.89 -31.56
C SER A 745 17.45 6.75 -30.93
N SER A 746 16.68 7.44 -31.76
CA SER A 746 15.46 8.13 -31.33
C SER A 746 14.26 7.70 -32.15
N LYS A 747 13.10 8.32 -31.90
CA LYS A 747 11.99 8.23 -32.86
C LYS A 747 12.39 8.85 -34.21
N PRO A 748 11.76 8.44 -35.32
CA PRO A 748 11.88 9.13 -36.61
C PRO A 748 11.66 10.64 -36.49
N SER A 749 12.60 11.42 -37.02
CA SER A 749 12.67 12.88 -36.90
C SER A 749 12.46 13.60 -38.21
N TYR A 750 13.18 13.19 -39.26
CA TYR A 750 13.15 13.89 -40.53
C TYR A 750 13.36 12.97 -41.73
N ILE A 751 12.86 13.41 -42.88
CA ILE A 751 13.07 12.75 -44.16
C ILE A 751 13.97 13.64 -45.02
N SER A 752 14.97 13.03 -45.64
CA SER A 752 15.86 13.70 -46.61
C SER A 752 15.82 12.98 -47.95
N LEU A 753 16.16 13.70 -49.01
CA LEU A 753 16.26 13.15 -50.37
C LEU A 753 17.66 12.58 -50.59
N ASP A 754 17.75 11.31 -50.99
CA ASP A 754 19.03 10.63 -51.26
C ASP A 754 19.63 11.07 -52.61
N ASN A 755 18.75 11.35 -53.58
CA ASN A 755 19.14 11.72 -54.94
C ASN A 755 19.72 13.15 -54.99
N LYS A 756 20.90 13.32 -55.59
CA LYS A 756 21.44 14.66 -55.91
C LYS A 756 20.71 15.25 -57.13
N ILE A 757 19.73 16.13 -56.90
CA ILE A 757 19.08 16.89 -57.98
C ILE A 757 19.88 18.18 -58.22
N LYS A 758 20.52 18.31 -59.40
CA LYS A 758 21.26 19.53 -59.77
C LYS A 758 20.30 20.71 -59.90
N GLY A 759 20.45 21.71 -59.03
CA GLY A 759 19.70 22.97 -59.08
C GLY A 759 18.23 22.87 -58.68
N ASN A 760 17.81 21.78 -58.00
CA ASN A 760 16.43 21.53 -57.54
C ASN A 760 15.36 21.65 -58.63
N LYS A 761 15.75 21.52 -59.91
CA LYS A 761 14.88 21.62 -61.08
C LYS A 761 14.98 20.34 -61.88
N ILE A 762 13.84 19.72 -62.13
CA ILE A 762 13.71 18.54 -62.98
C ILE A 762 12.83 18.92 -64.17
N SER A 763 13.30 18.63 -65.38
CA SER A 763 12.52 18.78 -66.61
C SER A 763 12.28 17.40 -67.19
N LEU A 764 11.02 17.06 -67.44
CA LEU A 764 10.59 15.75 -67.94
C LEU A 764 9.38 15.89 -68.87
N TYR A 765 9.11 14.87 -69.67
CA TYR A 765 7.89 14.76 -70.46
C TYR A 765 6.82 13.99 -69.67
N SER A 766 5.55 14.25 -69.99
CA SER A 766 4.43 13.63 -69.30
C SER A 766 4.45 12.10 -69.48
N GLY A 767 4.51 11.34 -68.38
CA GLY A 767 4.62 9.89 -68.39
C GLY A 767 6.04 9.33 -68.19
N ASP A 768 7.06 10.19 -68.15
CA ASP A 768 8.44 9.79 -67.83
C ASP A 768 8.56 9.21 -66.41
N LEU A 769 9.50 8.27 -66.23
CA LEU A 769 9.87 7.73 -64.92
C LEU A 769 10.74 8.74 -64.17
N LEU A 770 10.34 9.06 -62.94
CA LEU A 770 11.09 9.91 -62.02
C LEU A 770 11.46 9.13 -60.75
N PRO A 771 12.54 8.33 -60.78
CA PRO A 771 12.95 7.56 -59.61
C PRO A 771 13.46 8.50 -58.51
N LEU A 772 12.75 8.52 -57.37
CA LEU A 772 13.13 9.25 -56.16
C LEU A 772 13.35 8.26 -55.02
N SER A 773 14.37 8.52 -54.21
CA SER A 773 14.65 7.81 -52.96
C SER A 773 14.77 8.80 -51.83
N PHE A 774 14.06 8.50 -50.74
CA PHE A 774 14.11 9.29 -49.51
C PHE A 774 14.53 8.39 -48.36
N SER A 775 15.39 8.89 -47.49
CA SER A 775 15.76 8.20 -46.26
C SER A 775 15.05 8.81 -45.06
N LEU A 776 14.57 7.95 -44.18
CA LEU A 776 14.02 8.33 -42.89
C LEU A 776 15.15 8.35 -41.85
N TYR A 777 15.35 9.49 -41.23
CA TYR A 777 16.38 9.70 -40.22
C TYR A 777 15.75 9.91 -38.84
N ASP A 778 16.43 9.45 -37.82
CA ASP A 778 16.17 9.81 -36.44
C ASP A 778 16.82 11.16 -36.09
N GLU A 779 16.70 11.61 -34.83
CA GLU A 779 17.21 12.89 -34.35
C GLU A 779 18.74 12.93 -34.24
N TYR A 780 19.40 11.76 -34.32
CA TYR A 780 20.85 11.62 -34.29
C TYR A 780 21.46 11.42 -35.69
N ASP A 781 20.68 11.68 -36.74
CA ASP A 781 21.05 11.47 -38.14
C ASP A 781 21.35 9.99 -38.49
N ASN A 782 20.85 9.04 -37.69
CA ASN A 782 20.89 7.63 -38.05
C ASN A 782 19.74 7.29 -39.00
N ILE A 783 19.98 6.42 -39.98
CA ILE A 783 18.91 5.88 -40.84
C ILE A 783 18.05 4.92 -40.01
N VAL A 784 16.74 5.12 -40.03
CA VAL A 784 15.78 4.28 -39.29
C VAL A 784 15.52 2.98 -40.06
N GLU A 785 16.45 2.05 -39.94
CA GLU A 785 16.31 0.72 -40.52
C GLU A 785 15.31 -0.10 -39.69
N ASP A 786 14.02 -0.04 -40.05
CA ASP A 786 12.93 -0.76 -39.37
C ASP A 786 12.99 -2.29 -39.54
N LYS A 787 14.02 -2.90 -38.96
CA LYS A 787 14.26 -4.34 -39.07
C LYS A 787 13.29 -5.16 -38.24
N ALA A 788 12.75 -4.57 -37.18
CA ALA A 788 11.70 -5.17 -36.35
C ALA A 788 10.30 -5.12 -37.01
N LYS A 789 10.17 -4.44 -38.16
CA LYS A 789 8.90 -4.21 -38.89
C LYS A 789 7.87 -3.38 -38.11
N PHE A 790 8.31 -2.62 -37.12
CA PHE A 790 7.46 -1.76 -36.29
C PHE A 790 6.94 -0.54 -37.07
N LEU A 791 7.73 0.01 -37.99
CA LEU A 791 7.41 1.14 -38.88
C LEU A 791 7.05 0.71 -40.31
N SER A 792 6.86 -0.59 -40.56
CA SER A 792 6.62 -1.13 -41.91
C SER A 792 5.32 -0.64 -42.57
N TYR A 793 4.40 -0.08 -41.77
CA TYR A 793 3.16 0.52 -42.23
C TYR A 793 3.29 2.00 -42.60
N VAL A 794 4.40 2.66 -42.25
CA VAL A 794 4.61 4.07 -42.58
C VAL A 794 4.76 4.21 -44.09
N MET A 795 3.91 5.06 -44.69
CA MET A 795 3.92 5.33 -46.13
C MET A 795 4.24 6.79 -46.41
N LEU A 796 5.10 7.03 -47.40
CA LEU A 796 5.36 8.36 -47.93
C LEU A 796 4.56 8.53 -49.22
N THR A 797 3.77 9.60 -49.30
CA THR A 797 2.97 9.97 -50.46
C THR A 797 3.48 11.26 -51.08
N LEU A 798 3.74 11.21 -52.38
CA LEU A 798 4.12 12.35 -53.21
C LEU A 798 2.87 12.97 -53.84
N SER A 799 2.82 14.30 -53.83
CA SER A 799 1.77 15.12 -54.47
C SER A 799 2.40 16.30 -55.20
N LEU A 800 1.65 16.95 -56.10
CA LEU A 800 2.11 18.11 -56.86
C LEU A 800 1.20 19.32 -56.62
N LYS A 801 1.80 20.50 -56.51
CA LYS A 801 1.10 21.79 -56.47
C LYS A 801 1.60 22.68 -57.61
N GLU A 802 0.71 23.26 -58.40
CA GLU A 802 1.11 24.21 -59.44
C GLU A 802 1.82 25.43 -58.82
N LYS A 803 3.00 25.78 -59.36
CA LYS A 803 3.80 26.90 -58.84
C LYS A 803 3.14 28.25 -59.07
N TYR A 804 2.48 28.42 -60.22
CA TYR A 804 1.82 29.66 -60.62
C TYR A 804 0.33 29.39 -60.88
N SER A 805 -0.46 29.21 -59.82
CA SER A 805 -1.91 29.24 -59.97
C SER A 805 -2.35 30.70 -60.09
N ASN A 806 -2.74 31.17 -61.28
CA ASN A 806 -3.34 32.49 -61.46
C ASN A 806 -4.68 32.57 -60.70
N SER A 807 -4.64 32.97 -59.42
CA SER A 807 -5.84 33.29 -58.65
C SER A 807 -6.04 34.81 -58.63
N THR A 808 -6.51 35.35 -59.74
CA THR A 808 -7.20 36.66 -59.75
C THR A 808 -8.63 36.44 -59.27
N THR A 809 -8.83 36.36 -57.95
CA THR A 809 -10.14 36.54 -57.35
C THR A 809 -10.25 37.96 -56.82
N SER A 810 -11.06 38.76 -57.52
CA SER A 810 -11.51 40.09 -57.12
C SER A 810 -12.24 40.03 -55.78
N THR A 811 -11.66 40.64 -54.75
CA THR A 811 -12.36 40.98 -53.51
C THR A 811 -13.32 42.15 -53.77
N ASN A 812 -14.62 41.86 -53.86
CA ASN A 812 -15.66 42.89 -53.78
C ASN A 812 -16.09 43.11 -52.33
N ASN A 813 -16.21 44.38 -51.98
CA ASN A 813 -16.51 44.96 -50.68
C ASN A 813 -17.83 44.48 -50.06
N ILE A 814 -17.80 44.07 -48.79
CA ILE A 814 -18.88 44.34 -47.84
C ILE A 814 -18.28 44.91 -46.55
N THR A 815 -18.44 46.21 -46.41
CA THR A 815 -18.27 47.01 -45.20
C THR A 815 -19.38 46.70 -44.19
N ARG A 816 -19.04 46.39 -42.93
CA ARG A 816 -19.79 46.92 -41.78
C ARG A 816 -18.96 46.95 -40.50
N ARG A 817 -19.01 48.14 -39.89
CA ARG A 817 -18.34 48.66 -38.69
C ARG A 817 -18.40 47.73 -37.47
N ASN A 818 -17.31 47.67 -36.70
CA ASN A 818 -17.23 48.32 -35.40
C ASN A 818 -15.77 48.49 -34.93
N ASN A 819 -15.44 49.74 -34.60
CA ASN A 819 -14.23 50.15 -33.89
C ASN A 819 -14.26 49.63 -32.44
N ILE A 820 -13.11 49.28 -31.87
CA ILE A 820 -12.53 49.83 -30.62
C ILE A 820 -11.11 49.27 -30.41
N ASN A 821 -10.15 50.19 -30.47
CA ASN A 821 -8.87 50.37 -29.76
C ASN A 821 -7.88 49.22 -29.49
N GLU A 822 -6.73 49.38 -30.17
CA GLU A 822 -5.32 49.49 -29.70
C GLU A 822 -4.62 48.41 -28.84
N LYS A 823 -3.45 48.02 -29.40
CA LYS A 823 -2.15 47.65 -28.77
C LYS A 823 -2.12 46.34 -27.97
N TYR A 824 -1.37 45.30 -28.35
CA TYR A 824 0.09 45.27 -28.57
C TYR A 824 0.55 44.13 -29.50
N ASN A 825 1.74 44.30 -30.11
CA ASN A 825 2.49 43.29 -30.87
C ASN A 825 2.90 42.10 -29.99
N THR A 826 2.67 40.87 -30.47
CA THR A 826 3.68 39.80 -30.56
C THR A 826 3.24 38.75 -31.57
N SER A 827 4.17 38.36 -32.42
CA SER A 827 4.07 37.30 -33.41
C SER A 827 4.13 35.94 -32.72
N GLU A 828 3.08 35.12 -32.80
CA GLU A 828 3.20 33.67 -32.64
C GLU A 828 2.01 32.92 -33.23
N ASN A 829 2.31 31.75 -33.78
CA ASN A 829 1.46 30.90 -34.60
C ASN A 829 0.14 30.51 -33.91
N ILE A 830 -0.99 30.83 -34.54
CA ILE A 830 -2.30 30.25 -34.26
C ILE A 830 -2.72 29.43 -35.49
N ASN A 831 -2.37 28.15 -35.51
CA ASN A 831 -3.13 27.15 -36.28
C ASN A 831 -4.22 26.61 -35.35
N LYS A 832 -5.40 27.23 -35.38
CA LYS A 832 -6.61 26.71 -34.73
C LYS A 832 -7.47 26.01 -35.78
N ASN A 833 -7.68 24.71 -35.56
CA ASN A 833 -8.73 23.93 -36.20
C ASN A 833 -10.08 24.61 -35.98
N ILE A 834 -10.64 25.15 -37.06
CA ILE A 834 -12.06 25.50 -37.14
C ILE A 834 -12.78 24.22 -37.57
N ILE A 835 -13.52 23.60 -36.65
CA ILE A 835 -14.57 22.65 -37.01
C ILE A 835 -15.72 23.52 -37.54
N VAL A 836 -15.86 23.56 -38.86
CA VAL A 836 -17.05 24.10 -39.53
C VAL A 836 -18.06 22.98 -39.58
N ASP A 837 -19.24 23.22 -39.00
CA ASP A 837 -20.42 22.37 -39.16
C ASP A 837 -20.75 22.25 -40.65
N ASN A 838 -20.67 21.02 -41.16
CA ASN A 838 -21.17 20.65 -42.48
C ASN A 838 -22.69 20.63 -42.44
N ASN A 839 -23.31 21.70 -42.92
CA ASN A 839 -24.61 21.65 -43.58
C ASN A 839 -24.76 22.87 -44.48
N THR A 840 -24.31 22.75 -45.72
CA THR A 840 -24.88 23.45 -46.87
C THR A 840 -24.45 22.72 -48.14
N ASP A 841 -25.42 22.08 -48.78
CA ASP A 841 -25.34 21.67 -50.18
C ASP A 841 -25.34 22.94 -51.04
N ASP A 842 -24.18 23.31 -51.60
CA ASP A 842 -24.10 24.23 -52.74
C ASP A 842 -22.88 23.93 -53.63
N ILE A 843 -23.17 23.19 -54.71
CA ILE A 843 -22.67 23.27 -56.10
C ILE A 843 -21.51 24.29 -56.28
N GLY A 844 -20.28 23.90 -56.62
CA GLY A 844 -19.92 23.25 -57.89
C GLY A 844 -18.86 24.06 -58.63
N LEU A 845 -17.63 24.12 -58.10
CA LEU A 845 -16.42 24.55 -58.82
C LEU A 845 -15.28 23.60 -58.45
N ILE A 846 -15.39 22.34 -58.91
CA ILE A 846 -14.27 21.39 -58.83
C ILE A 846 -13.18 21.92 -59.75
N LYS A 847 -12.15 22.52 -59.14
CA LYS A 847 -10.91 22.89 -59.83
C LYS A 847 -10.40 21.63 -60.53
N LYS A 848 -10.45 21.62 -61.87
CA LYS A 848 -10.03 20.47 -62.70
C LYS A 848 -8.59 20.13 -62.29
N ILE A 849 -8.38 18.92 -61.75
CA ILE A 849 -7.08 18.45 -61.28
C ILE A 849 -6.19 18.31 -62.51
N ASN A 850 -5.14 19.14 -62.67
CA ASN A 850 -4.32 19.20 -63.89
C ASN A 850 -3.22 18.12 -64.01
N THR A 851 -3.18 17.17 -63.08
CA THR A 851 -2.16 16.10 -63.04
C THR A 851 -2.73 14.78 -62.51
N LYS A 852 -2.15 13.66 -62.94
CA LYS A 852 -2.37 12.30 -62.48
C LYS A 852 -1.02 11.69 -62.11
N LEU A 853 -0.90 11.22 -60.88
CA LEU A 853 0.31 10.60 -60.35
C LEU A 853 0.16 9.08 -60.33
N LEU A 854 1.19 8.36 -60.76
CA LEU A 854 1.28 6.90 -60.68
C LEU A 854 2.53 6.53 -59.88
N GLY A 855 2.46 5.48 -59.06
CA GLY A 855 3.60 5.05 -58.23
C GLY A 855 4.03 6.08 -57.20
N ASN A 856 3.12 6.96 -56.76
CA ASN A 856 3.41 8.11 -55.89
C ASN A 856 3.27 7.79 -54.39
N VAL A 857 3.13 6.52 -54.02
CA VAL A 857 3.11 6.03 -52.64
C VAL A 857 4.20 4.97 -52.48
N SER A 858 5.04 5.10 -51.46
CA SER A 858 6.05 4.10 -51.10
C SER A 858 5.96 3.78 -49.62
N SER A 859 6.05 2.51 -49.25
CA SER A 859 6.27 2.07 -47.87
C SER A 859 7.75 2.21 -47.47
N LEU A 860 8.02 2.33 -46.18
CA LEU A 860 9.38 2.31 -45.64
C LEU A 860 10.00 0.90 -45.76
N MET A 861 11.12 0.77 -46.46
CA MET A 861 11.86 -0.48 -46.59
C MET A 861 13.35 -0.25 -46.33
N GLY A 862 13.86 -0.82 -45.24
CA GLY A 862 15.26 -0.70 -44.85
C GLY A 862 15.69 0.75 -44.61
N GLY A 863 14.80 1.59 -44.08
CA GLY A 863 15.06 3.01 -43.86
C GLY A 863 14.81 3.92 -45.06
N HIS A 864 14.42 3.37 -46.22
CA HIS A 864 14.23 4.12 -47.45
C HIS A 864 12.80 4.02 -47.98
N PHE A 865 12.30 5.12 -48.56
CA PHE A 865 11.13 5.17 -49.43
C PHE A 865 11.60 5.23 -50.88
N LYS A 866 11.32 4.18 -51.67
CA LYS A 866 11.80 4.04 -53.05
C LYS A 866 10.66 4.16 -54.03
N PHE A 867 10.67 5.23 -54.80
CA PHE A 867 9.67 5.55 -55.83
C PHE A 867 10.17 5.18 -57.22
N ASN A 868 10.53 3.90 -57.42
CA ASN A 868 11.14 3.43 -58.69
C ASN A 868 10.19 3.57 -59.89
N ASP A 869 8.87 3.50 -59.65
CA ASP A 869 7.83 3.54 -60.67
C ASP A 869 7.06 4.87 -60.70
N PHE A 870 7.57 5.92 -60.06
CA PHE A 870 6.87 7.20 -59.97
C PHE A 870 6.83 7.90 -61.33
N LYS A 871 5.61 8.19 -61.80
CA LYS A 871 5.33 8.87 -63.07
C LYS A 871 4.36 10.02 -62.85
N ILE A 872 4.62 11.10 -63.56
CA ILE A 872 3.78 12.30 -63.55
C ILE A 872 3.14 12.42 -64.92
N ILE A 873 1.81 12.34 -64.97
CA ILE A 873 1.03 12.57 -66.18
C ILE A 873 0.29 13.89 -66.00
N GLY A 874 0.58 14.91 -66.79
CA GLY A 874 0.01 16.24 -66.58
C GLY A 874 0.23 17.20 -67.73
N ASN A 875 -0.45 18.34 -67.64
CA ASN A 875 -0.28 19.42 -68.62
C ASN A 875 1.11 20.07 -68.47
N ALA A 876 1.59 20.69 -69.54
CA ALA A 876 2.85 21.43 -69.50
C ALA A 876 2.73 22.62 -68.54
N ASN A 877 3.41 22.52 -67.39
CA ASN A 877 3.45 23.55 -66.36
C ASN A 877 4.63 23.26 -65.42
N THR A 878 4.95 24.22 -64.54
CA THR A 878 5.87 24.00 -63.43
C THR A 878 5.09 23.66 -62.17
N TYR A 879 5.41 22.51 -61.59
CA TYR A 879 4.84 21.99 -60.36
C TYR A 879 5.89 21.97 -59.25
N ILE A 880 5.43 22.07 -58.01
CA ILE A 880 6.22 21.89 -56.80
C ILE A 880 5.88 20.51 -56.23
N LEU A 881 6.90 19.71 -55.95
CA LEU A 881 6.74 18.43 -55.27
C LEU A 881 6.43 18.64 -53.78
N ASN A 882 5.29 18.12 -53.34
CA ASN A 882 4.88 18.10 -51.94
C ASN A 882 4.91 16.67 -51.41
N LEU A 883 5.32 16.53 -50.15
CA LEU A 883 5.40 15.24 -49.46
C LEU A 883 4.39 15.21 -48.31
N SER A 884 3.83 14.03 -48.06
CA SER A 884 2.97 13.75 -46.91
C SER A 884 3.28 12.34 -46.41
N ILE A 885 3.43 12.20 -45.09
CA ILE A 885 3.61 10.91 -44.44
C ILE A 885 2.24 10.44 -43.93
N ASN A 886 1.88 9.20 -44.25
CA ASN A 886 0.63 8.57 -43.82
C ASN A 886 0.95 7.51 -42.77
N ASP A 887 -0.04 7.22 -41.92
CA ASP A 887 0.02 6.16 -40.89
C ASP A 887 1.16 6.35 -39.86
N TYR A 888 1.57 7.60 -39.64
CA TYR A 888 2.50 8.00 -38.60
C TYR A 888 1.98 9.28 -37.93
N ASN A 889 1.64 9.18 -36.63
CA ASN A 889 0.95 10.25 -35.90
C ASN A 889 1.88 11.31 -35.32
N GLU A 890 3.20 11.14 -35.44
CA GLU A 890 4.19 12.05 -34.89
C GLU A 890 4.74 12.95 -36.00
N ASP A 891 5.15 14.17 -35.64
CA ASP A 891 5.68 15.13 -36.60
C ASP A 891 7.02 14.66 -37.19
N VAL A 892 7.12 14.66 -38.52
CA VAL A 892 8.36 14.37 -39.27
C VAL A 892 8.69 15.56 -40.14
N ILE A 893 9.90 16.08 -40.01
CA ILE A 893 10.34 17.26 -40.75
C ILE A 893 10.89 16.84 -42.13
N PHE A 894 10.43 17.49 -43.18
CA PHE A 894 10.94 17.26 -44.53
C PHE A 894 12.14 18.18 -44.80
N LYS A 895 13.38 17.68 -44.62
CA LYS A 895 14.63 18.40 -44.95
C LYS A 895 14.95 18.29 -46.45
N ILE A 896 13.98 18.63 -47.28
CA ILE A 896 14.08 18.50 -48.73
C ILE A 896 13.96 19.91 -49.31
N PRO A 897 14.87 20.34 -50.21
CA PRO A 897 14.69 21.61 -50.89
C PRO A 897 13.40 21.59 -51.72
N GLU A 898 12.82 22.76 -51.99
CA GLU A 898 11.68 22.83 -52.91
C GLU A 898 12.09 22.30 -54.30
N ILE A 899 11.50 21.19 -54.73
CA ILE A 899 11.80 20.56 -56.02
C ILE A 899 10.78 21.05 -57.05
N GLU A 900 11.28 21.80 -58.03
CA GLU A 900 10.51 22.27 -59.17
C GLU A 900 10.54 21.23 -60.29
N ILE A 901 9.36 20.75 -60.70
CA ILE A 901 9.20 19.80 -61.79
C ILE A 901 8.50 20.51 -62.94
N THR A 902 9.22 20.72 -64.04
CA THR A 902 8.68 21.28 -65.27
C THR A 902 8.31 20.15 -66.21
N ILE A 903 7.01 19.99 -66.46
CA ILE A 903 6.52 19.09 -67.50
C ILE A 903 6.65 19.83 -68.84
N ASN A 904 7.49 19.33 -69.73
CA ASN A 904 7.70 19.92 -71.04
C ASN A 904 6.47 19.75 -71.93
N GLN A 905 6.27 20.71 -72.83
CA GLN A 905 5.20 20.61 -73.82
C GLN A 905 5.55 19.54 -74.88
N GLY A 906 4.68 18.54 -75.03
CA GLY A 906 4.83 17.47 -76.01
C GLY A 906 5.40 16.17 -75.43
N CYS A 907 5.98 15.34 -76.30
CA CYS A 907 6.73 14.13 -75.94
C CYS A 907 8.11 14.23 -76.60
N SER A 908 9.10 13.52 -76.08
CA SER A 908 10.37 13.31 -76.77
C SER A 908 10.14 12.66 -78.15
N GLU A 909 11.07 12.89 -79.08
CA GLU A 909 11.03 12.29 -80.41
C GLU A 909 10.98 10.75 -80.28
N ASN A 910 10.13 10.10 -81.08
CA ASN A 910 9.83 8.65 -81.05
C ASN A 910 8.91 8.12 -79.93
N TYR A 911 8.25 8.99 -79.14
CA TYR A 911 7.18 8.59 -78.21
C TYR A 911 5.79 8.80 -78.80
N ILE A 912 4.83 7.96 -78.42
CA ILE A 912 3.43 8.07 -78.87
C ILE A 912 2.65 8.94 -77.89
N LYS A 913 1.91 9.92 -78.45
CA LYS A 913 1.02 10.79 -77.70
C LYS A 913 -0.30 10.07 -77.39
N PHE A 914 -0.65 9.97 -76.13
CA PHE A 914 -1.91 9.42 -75.65
C PHE A 914 -2.64 10.48 -74.83
N TYR A 915 -3.86 10.81 -75.20
CA TYR A 915 -4.76 11.70 -74.47
C TYR A 915 -5.82 10.81 -73.84
N ASP A 916 -5.98 10.92 -72.53
CA ASP A 916 -7.07 10.27 -71.83
C ASP A 916 -8.39 11.06 -72.00
N LYS A 917 -9.49 10.57 -71.41
CA LYS A 917 -10.80 11.22 -71.47
C LYS A 917 -10.85 12.61 -70.81
N ASN A 918 -9.79 13.02 -70.11
CA ASN A 918 -9.67 14.30 -69.43
C ASN A 918 -8.70 15.26 -70.14
N ASP A 919 -8.23 14.91 -71.34
CA ASP A 919 -7.21 15.60 -72.15
C ASP A 919 -5.80 15.59 -71.56
N PHE A 920 -5.46 14.67 -70.64
CA PHE A 920 -4.07 14.54 -70.20
C PHE A 920 -3.24 13.85 -71.26
N LEU A 921 -2.28 14.60 -71.81
CA LEU A 921 -1.22 14.04 -72.65
C LEU A 921 -0.32 13.14 -71.80
N SER A 922 -0.20 11.86 -72.15
CA SER A 922 0.75 10.88 -71.64
C SER A 922 1.59 10.39 -72.81
N CYS A 923 2.89 10.32 -72.63
CA CYS A 923 3.83 9.82 -73.62
C CYS A 923 4.11 8.35 -73.30
N GLU A 924 3.72 7.44 -74.19
CA GLU A 924 4.07 6.02 -74.08
C GLU A 924 5.22 5.68 -75.03
N ILE A 925 6.11 4.82 -74.55
CA ILE A 925 7.10 4.15 -75.40
C ILE A 925 6.31 3.31 -76.43
N PRO A 926 6.64 3.38 -77.73
CA PRO A 926 5.96 2.60 -78.75
C PRO A 926 6.06 1.09 -78.44
N LYS A 927 4.91 0.43 -78.42
CA LYS A 927 4.80 -1.03 -78.37
C LYS A 927 4.98 -1.51 -79.79
N CYS A 928 6.07 -2.20 -80.07
CA CYS A 928 6.20 -3.02 -81.27
C CYS A 928 5.63 -4.42 -80.98
N PHE A 929 5.54 -5.31 -81.97
CA PHE A 929 5.15 -6.71 -81.71
C PHE A 929 6.03 -7.32 -80.62
N SER A 930 5.50 -8.26 -79.85
CA SER A 930 6.31 -9.08 -78.93
C SER A 930 7.45 -9.82 -79.64
N SER A 931 7.34 -9.97 -80.97
CA SER A 931 8.39 -10.51 -81.81
C SER A 931 9.47 -9.48 -82.19
N CYS A 932 9.30 -8.20 -81.88
CA CYS A 932 10.33 -7.17 -81.98
C CYS A 932 11.18 -7.14 -80.68
N PRO A 933 12.46 -7.52 -80.74
CA PRO A 933 13.37 -7.66 -79.60
C PRO A 933 13.99 -6.31 -79.21
N VAL A 934 13.12 -5.39 -78.77
CA VAL A 934 13.48 -4.04 -78.31
C VAL A 934 14.54 -4.13 -77.19
N ASP A 935 15.58 -3.30 -77.26
CA ASP A 935 16.73 -3.21 -76.34
C ASP A 935 17.74 -4.37 -76.39
N ILE A 936 17.51 -5.39 -77.21
CA ILE A 936 18.47 -6.51 -77.42
C ILE A 936 19.05 -6.45 -78.84
N THR A 937 18.17 -6.43 -79.84
CA THR A 937 18.57 -6.54 -81.25
C THR A 937 17.75 -5.64 -82.18
N ALA A 938 16.85 -4.83 -81.61
CA ALA A 938 16.03 -3.86 -82.28
C ALA A 938 15.79 -2.63 -81.41
N GLU A 939 15.40 -1.53 -82.04
CA GLU A 939 14.83 -0.33 -81.44
C GLU A 939 13.41 -0.15 -82.01
N CYS A 940 12.44 0.21 -81.16
CA CYS A 940 11.05 0.42 -81.60
C CYS A 940 10.81 1.91 -81.85
N ILE A 941 10.51 2.27 -83.08
CA ILE A 941 10.30 3.66 -83.50
C ILE A 941 8.81 3.91 -83.66
N ALA A 942 8.30 4.91 -82.94
CA ALA A 942 6.90 5.31 -83.01
C ALA A 942 6.54 5.85 -84.40
N ASN A 943 5.36 5.49 -84.88
CA ASN A 943 4.76 6.19 -86.00
C ASN A 943 4.09 7.48 -85.50
N THR A 944 4.80 8.60 -85.68
CA THR A 944 4.46 9.92 -85.10
C THR A 944 3.15 10.53 -85.63
N THR A 945 2.51 9.92 -86.63
CA THR A 945 1.24 10.40 -87.20
C THR A 945 0.01 9.92 -86.43
N ILE A 946 0.15 8.96 -85.50
CA ILE A 946 -0.98 8.30 -84.84
C ILE A 946 -1.01 8.68 -83.36
N ILE A 947 -2.12 9.29 -82.94
CA ILE A 947 -2.39 9.76 -81.56
C ILE A 947 -3.41 8.80 -80.92
N ASN A 948 -3.30 8.52 -79.61
CA ASN A 948 -4.21 7.69 -78.81
C ASN A 948 -4.27 6.20 -79.17
N LYS A 949 -3.28 5.70 -79.91
CA LYS A 949 -3.23 4.28 -80.29
C LYS A 949 -1.79 3.78 -80.37
N ASN A 950 -1.34 3.11 -79.32
CA ASN A 950 -0.04 2.46 -79.25
C ASN A 950 -0.15 1.02 -79.79
N ASP A 951 -0.39 0.89 -81.09
CA ASP A 951 -0.63 -0.38 -81.77
C ASP A 951 0.69 -0.97 -82.32
N PRO A 952 1.08 -2.19 -81.91
CA PRO A 952 2.20 -2.93 -82.49
C PRO A 952 2.25 -3.00 -84.01
N HIS A 953 1.07 -3.02 -84.68
CA HIS A 953 0.98 -3.05 -86.15
C HIS A 953 1.42 -1.74 -86.81
N LEU A 954 1.45 -0.64 -86.06
CA LEU A 954 1.63 0.71 -86.59
C LEU A 954 3.00 1.30 -86.27
N ASN A 955 3.69 0.78 -85.25
CA ASN A 955 5.04 1.17 -84.87
C ASN A 955 6.09 0.36 -85.65
N LYS A 956 7.24 0.98 -85.94
CA LYS A 956 8.29 0.36 -86.77
C LYS A 956 9.36 -0.27 -85.89
N CYS A 957 9.51 -1.59 -85.96
CA CYS A 957 10.65 -2.30 -85.39
C CYS A 957 11.88 -2.09 -86.29
N GLN A 958 12.92 -1.42 -85.80
CA GLN A 958 14.16 -1.17 -86.54
C GLN A 958 15.31 -1.99 -85.94
N CYS A 959 16.02 -2.77 -86.76
CA CYS A 959 17.02 -3.70 -86.24
C CYS A 959 18.35 -3.00 -85.92
N LEU A 960 18.99 -3.39 -84.82
CA LEU A 960 20.35 -2.99 -84.48
C LEU A 960 21.36 -3.72 -85.39
N PRO A 961 22.53 -3.15 -85.72
CA PRO A 961 23.50 -3.75 -86.65
C PRO A 961 23.90 -5.18 -86.25
N GLY A 962 23.84 -6.13 -87.19
CA GLY A 962 24.10 -7.56 -86.96
C GLY A 962 22.87 -8.45 -86.88
N TRP A 963 21.67 -7.87 -87.00
CA TRP A 963 20.38 -8.55 -86.98
C TRP A 963 19.49 -8.07 -88.13
N THR A 964 18.68 -8.98 -88.68
CA THR A 964 17.87 -8.81 -89.88
C THR A 964 16.47 -9.44 -89.67
N GLY A 965 15.61 -9.38 -90.68
CA GLY A 965 14.22 -9.86 -90.65
C GLY A 965 13.24 -8.79 -90.19
N SER A 966 11.97 -8.90 -90.57
CA SER A 966 10.90 -7.93 -90.23
C SER A 966 10.62 -7.78 -88.72
N LEU A 967 11.28 -8.60 -87.92
CA LEU A 967 11.18 -8.70 -86.47
C LEU A 967 12.56 -8.63 -85.80
N CYS A 968 13.65 -8.32 -86.53
CA CYS A 968 14.99 -8.08 -85.99
C CYS A 968 15.58 -9.20 -85.13
N ASN A 969 15.04 -10.38 -85.32
CA ASN A 969 15.30 -11.62 -84.60
C ASN A 969 16.17 -12.57 -85.41
N GLU A 970 16.41 -12.27 -86.69
CA GLU A 970 17.35 -13.02 -87.52
C GLU A 970 18.74 -12.46 -87.27
N LYS A 971 19.45 -12.98 -86.25
CA LYS A 971 20.91 -12.99 -86.38
C LYS A 971 21.17 -13.88 -87.58
N VAL A 972 22.10 -13.48 -88.43
CA VAL A 972 22.48 -14.34 -89.56
C VAL A 972 22.89 -15.72 -89.00
N PHE A 973 22.04 -16.72 -89.34
CA PHE A 973 22.04 -18.19 -89.13
C PHE A 973 21.12 -18.87 -88.06
N ILE A 974 20.07 -19.52 -88.62
CA ILE A 974 19.46 -20.88 -88.43
C ILE A 974 18.75 -21.30 -87.11
N ASN A 975 17.43 -21.05 -87.08
CA ASN A 975 16.23 -21.90 -86.88
C ASN A 975 16.21 -23.18 -85.98
N PHE A 976 15.30 -23.21 -84.99
CA PHE A 976 14.40 -24.37 -84.69
C PHE A 976 13.08 -23.93 -84.02
N SER A 977 11.95 -24.34 -84.62
CA SER A 977 10.56 -24.14 -84.19
C SER A 977 10.06 -25.25 -83.24
N GLY A 978 9.27 -24.91 -82.21
CA GLY A 978 8.47 -25.92 -81.52
C GLY A 978 7.59 -25.46 -80.34
N VAL A 979 6.27 -25.51 -80.55
CA VAL A 979 5.20 -25.76 -79.56
C VAL A 979 4.69 -24.52 -78.77
N LYS A 980 3.59 -23.83 -79.13
CA LYS A 980 2.18 -24.25 -79.31
C LYS A 980 1.52 -24.72 -78.00
N LYS A 981 0.99 -23.78 -77.19
CA LYS A 981 -0.29 -23.86 -76.43
C LYS A 981 -0.32 -22.81 -75.31
N PHE A 982 -1.16 -21.77 -75.41
CA PHE A 982 -1.75 -21.11 -74.22
C PHE A 982 -2.97 -20.24 -74.55
N THR A 983 -3.91 -20.77 -75.34
CA THR A 983 -5.27 -20.22 -75.48
C THR A 983 -6.24 -21.00 -74.61
N ASN A 984 -6.03 -20.95 -73.28
CA ASN A 984 -6.94 -21.58 -72.31
C ASN A 984 -6.98 -20.84 -70.96
N MET A 985 -7.04 -19.50 -70.97
CA MET A 985 -6.96 -18.68 -69.76
C MET A 985 -8.02 -17.58 -69.63
N ILE A 986 -9.22 -17.72 -70.21
CA ILE A 986 -10.34 -16.79 -69.91
C ILE A 986 -11.70 -17.52 -69.88
N LEU A 987 -11.80 -18.60 -69.09
CA LEU A 987 -13.08 -19.22 -68.72
C LEU A 987 -12.89 -20.20 -67.54
N LYS A 988 -12.73 -19.66 -66.33
CA LYS A 988 -12.95 -20.35 -65.03
C LYS A 988 -12.63 -19.38 -63.88
N TYR A 989 -13.65 -18.78 -63.25
CA TYR A 989 -13.66 -18.46 -61.82
C TYR A 989 -15.11 -18.13 -61.40
N SER A 990 -15.92 -19.18 -61.21
CA SER A 990 -17.19 -19.13 -60.49
C SER A 990 -17.26 -20.34 -59.54
N THR A 991 -16.49 -20.28 -58.45
CA THR A 991 -16.61 -21.26 -57.36
C THR A 991 -16.27 -20.59 -56.03
N TYR A 992 -17.29 -20.06 -55.36
CA TYR A 992 -17.32 -20.01 -53.90
C TYR A 992 -18.71 -20.49 -53.44
N MET A 993 -18.78 -21.79 -53.21
CA MET A 993 -19.84 -22.47 -52.47
C MET A 993 -19.69 -22.22 -50.96
N ASN A 994 -20.83 -22.24 -50.27
CA ASN A 994 -21.05 -22.24 -48.81
C ASN A 994 -21.09 -20.91 -48.02
N TYR A 995 -21.85 -19.93 -48.52
CA TYR A 995 -22.31 -18.79 -47.70
C TYR A 995 -23.06 -19.23 -46.41
N SER A 996 -23.83 -20.32 -46.47
CA SER A 996 -24.63 -20.83 -45.34
C SER A 996 -23.80 -21.36 -44.17
N GLU A 997 -22.62 -21.92 -44.45
CA GLU A 997 -21.75 -22.49 -43.41
C GLU A 997 -21.02 -21.38 -42.64
N CYS A 998 -20.59 -20.33 -43.34
CA CYS A 998 -20.00 -19.15 -42.72
C CYS A 998 -21.00 -18.34 -41.88
N SER A 999 -22.24 -18.19 -42.35
CA SER A 999 -23.27 -17.46 -41.61
C SER A 999 -23.77 -18.21 -40.36
N LEU A 1000 -23.84 -19.55 -40.40
CA LEU A 1000 -24.09 -20.36 -39.20
C LEU A 1000 -22.94 -20.26 -38.18
N ASN A 1001 -21.69 -20.26 -38.63
CA ASN A 1001 -20.52 -20.15 -37.74
C ASN A 1001 -20.40 -18.74 -37.10
N PHE A 1002 -20.85 -17.70 -37.80
CA PHE A 1002 -21.01 -16.36 -37.26
C PHE A 1002 -22.10 -16.33 -36.18
N LEU A 1003 -23.29 -16.89 -36.47
CA LEU A 1003 -24.41 -16.93 -35.53
C LEU A 1003 -24.03 -17.64 -34.21
N PHE A 1004 -23.34 -18.79 -34.27
CA PHE A 1004 -22.91 -19.51 -33.06
C PHE A 1004 -21.90 -18.74 -32.22
N LYS A 1005 -21.03 -17.92 -32.83
CA LYS A 1005 -20.09 -17.07 -32.09
C LYS A 1005 -20.79 -15.93 -31.33
N HIS A 1006 -21.92 -15.43 -31.84
CA HIS A 1006 -22.63 -14.29 -31.25
C HIS A 1006 -23.69 -14.67 -30.20
N ILE A 1007 -24.12 -15.93 -30.13
CA ILE A 1007 -25.02 -16.40 -29.06
C ILE A 1007 -24.37 -16.20 -27.68
N GLY A 1008 -23.08 -16.52 -27.54
CA GLY A 1008 -22.35 -16.33 -26.28
C GLY A 1008 -22.28 -14.86 -25.85
N SER A 1009 -21.97 -13.95 -26.78
CA SER A 1009 -21.96 -12.51 -26.49
C SER A 1009 -23.35 -11.98 -26.10
N SER A 1010 -24.41 -12.47 -26.74
CA SER A 1010 -25.79 -12.07 -26.40
C SER A 1010 -26.20 -12.50 -24.98
N ALA A 1011 -25.75 -13.68 -24.52
CA ALA A 1011 -26.00 -14.16 -23.16
C ALA A 1011 -25.30 -13.27 -22.13
N VAL A 1012 -24.05 -12.88 -22.38
CA VAL A 1012 -23.29 -11.99 -21.50
C VAL A 1012 -23.97 -10.63 -21.38
N ILE A 1013 -24.39 -10.03 -22.50
CA ILE A 1013 -25.12 -8.75 -22.51
C ILE A 1013 -26.44 -8.87 -21.73
N PHE A 1014 -27.18 -9.97 -21.91
CA PHE A 1014 -28.42 -10.23 -21.18
C PHE A 1014 -28.19 -10.28 -19.65
N PHE A 1015 -27.16 -10.99 -19.19
CA PHE A 1015 -26.81 -11.02 -17.76
C PHE A 1015 -26.44 -9.64 -17.22
N TYR A 1016 -25.65 -8.86 -17.95
CA TYR A 1016 -25.31 -7.49 -17.53
C TYR A 1016 -26.55 -6.60 -17.43
N TYR A 1017 -27.45 -6.68 -18.40
CA TYR A 1017 -28.70 -5.91 -18.37
C TYR A 1017 -29.58 -6.29 -17.17
N THR A 1018 -29.72 -7.59 -16.87
CA THR A 1018 -30.47 -8.04 -15.69
C THR A 1018 -29.82 -7.56 -14.39
N PHE A 1019 -28.49 -7.62 -14.26
CA PHE A 1019 -27.79 -7.11 -13.08
C PHE A 1019 -27.98 -5.59 -12.88
N ILE A 1020 -27.88 -4.79 -13.94
CA ILE A 1020 -28.07 -3.34 -13.86
C ILE A 1020 -29.51 -3.00 -13.48
N SER A 1021 -30.49 -3.64 -14.14
CA SER A 1021 -31.92 -3.45 -13.85
C SER A 1021 -32.25 -3.79 -12.39
N GLN A 1022 -31.74 -4.93 -11.89
CA GLN A 1022 -31.92 -5.33 -10.48
C GLN A 1022 -31.29 -4.33 -9.51
N GLY A 1023 -30.10 -3.80 -9.82
CA GLY A 1023 -29.45 -2.74 -9.04
C GLY A 1023 -30.32 -1.49 -8.92
N PHE A 1024 -30.93 -1.04 -10.02
CA PHE A 1024 -31.84 0.10 -10.02
C PHE A 1024 -33.09 -0.13 -9.16
N ILE A 1025 -33.70 -1.32 -9.23
CA ILE A 1025 -34.92 -1.65 -8.47
C ILE A 1025 -34.62 -1.78 -6.97
N LEU A 1026 -33.43 -2.24 -6.61
CA LEU A 1026 -32.96 -2.30 -5.22
C LEU A 1026 -32.47 -0.94 -4.69
N GLY A 1027 -32.57 0.13 -5.48
CA GLY A 1027 -32.23 1.49 -5.05
C GLY A 1027 -30.74 1.81 -5.07
N VAL A 1028 -29.91 1.02 -5.76
CA VAL A 1028 -28.49 1.32 -5.96
C VAL A 1028 -28.37 2.49 -6.94
N LYS A 1029 -28.31 3.72 -6.42
CA LYS A 1029 -27.97 4.89 -7.23
C LYS A 1029 -26.47 4.88 -7.53
N VAL A 1030 -26.11 5.02 -8.80
CA VAL A 1030 -24.72 5.13 -9.25
C VAL A 1030 -24.20 6.51 -8.85
N LEU A 1031 -23.44 6.59 -7.76
CA LEU A 1031 -22.80 7.83 -7.31
C LEU A 1031 -21.68 8.22 -8.28
N LYS A 1032 -21.74 9.44 -8.83
CA LYS A 1032 -20.61 10.01 -9.57
C LYS A 1032 -19.56 10.51 -8.59
N LYS A 1033 -18.31 10.11 -8.77
CA LYS A 1033 -17.18 10.56 -7.96
C LYS A 1033 -16.89 12.03 -8.27
N GLY A 1034 -17.21 12.93 -7.33
CA GLY A 1034 -16.79 14.33 -7.37
C GLY A 1034 -15.27 14.46 -7.18
N LYS A 1035 -14.68 15.54 -7.70
CA LYS A 1035 -13.21 15.74 -7.75
C LYS A 1035 -12.52 15.84 -6.37
N ASN A 1036 -13.26 15.86 -5.27
CA ASN A 1036 -12.73 15.95 -3.91
C ASN A 1036 -12.81 14.62 -3.15
N ASN A 1037 -12.96 13.48 -3.83
CA ASN A 1037 -13.20 12.17 -3.23
C ASN A 1037 -14.46 12.07 -2.33
N LYS A 1038 -15.32 13.09 -2.29
CA LYS A 1038 -16.69 12.99 -1.75
C LYS A 1038 -17.67 12.62 -2.88
N TYR A 1039 -18.58 11.69 -2.59
CA TYR A 1039 -19.66 11.30 -3.50
C TYR A 1039 -20.80 12.30 -3.36
N GLU A 1040 -21.16 12.98 -4.45
CA GLU A 1040 -22.30 13.91 -4.48
C GLU A 1040 -23.46 13.29 -5.27
N LEU A 1041 -24.68 13.48 -4.76
CA LEU A 1041 -25.93 13.06 -5.40
C LEU A 1041 -26.40 14.17 -6.36
N ASP A 1042 -26.64 13.81 -7.62
CA ASP A 1042 -27.22 14.69 -8.63
C ASP A 1042 -28.75 14.56 -8.51
N ASP A 1043 -29.39 15.40 -7.68
CA ASP A 1043 -30.80 15.84 -7.77
C ASP A 1043 -31.16 16.79 -6.60
N GLU A 1044 -31.98 17.82 -6.90
CA GLU A 1044 -32.37 18.99 -6.07
C GLU A 1044 -33.20 18.69 -4.79
N SER A 1045 -32.78 17.76 -3.93
CA SER A 1045 -33.28 17.72 -2.55
C SER A 1045 -32.16 17.31 -1.60
N SER A 1046 -31.72 18.27 -0.79
CA SER A 1046 -30.60 18.15 0.14
C SER A 1046 -30.95 17.23 1.31
N LEU A 1047 -30.62 15.95 1.18
CA LEU A 1047 -30.30 15.09 2.32
C LEU A 1047 -28.81 14.78 2.27
N GLY A 1048 -28.03 15.54 3.06
CA GLY A 1048 -26.63 15.25 3.31
C GLY A 1048 -26.50 14.11 4.31
N PHE A 1049 -25.78 13.06 3.92
CA PHE A 1049 -25.33 12.02 4.85
C PHE A 1049 -23.88 12.33 5.21
N GLU A 1050 -23.61 12.55 6.49
CA GLU A 1050 -22.25 12.64 7.01
C GLU A 1050 -21.90 11.35 7.73
N VAL A 1051 -20.77 10.75 7.36
CA VAL A 1051 -20.24 9.52 7.96
C VAL A 1051 -19.10 9.92 8.88
N CYS A 1052 -19.35 9.90 10.18
CA CYS A 1052 -18.34 10.05 11.22
C CYS A 1052 -18.27 8.74 12.00
N GLY A 1053 -17.34 7.87 11.62
CA GLY A 1053 -17.20 6.53 12.23
C GLY A 1053 -18.34 5.57 11.85
N ASN A 1054 -18.77 4.73 12.78
CA ASN A 1054 -19.70 3.61 12.54
C ASN A 1054 -21.20 3.98 12.59
N GLU A 1055 -21.58 5.26 12.70
CA GLU A 1055 -22.98 5.70 12.63
C GLU A 1055 -23.22 6.67 11.47
N ILE A 1056 -24.41 6.57 10.86
CA ILE A 1056 -24.88 7.44 9.77
C ILE A 1056 -25.91 8.41 10.34
N ARG A 1057 -25.61 9.72 10.30
CA ARG A 1057 -26.58 10.79 10.62
C ARG A 1057 -26.99 11.53 9.35
N ILE A 1058 -28.28 11.89 9.32
CA ILE A 1058 -28.90 12.71 8.26
C ILE A 1058 -28.92 14.15 8.75
N ILE A 1059 -28.30 15.06 8.01
CA ILE A 1059 -28.33 16.50 8.28
C ILE A 1059 -29.09 17.19 7.13
N ILE A 1060 -30.05 18.04 7.49
CA ILE A 1060 -30.80 18.87 6.56
C ILE A 1060 -30.34 20.31 6.83
N GLU A 1061 -29.63 20.91 5.88
CA GLU A 1061 -29.18 22.30 5.95
C GLU A 1061 -30.17 23.20 5.19
N GLU A 1062 -30.67 24.25 5.85
CA GLU A 1062 -31.34 25.38 5.20
C GLU A 1062 -30.34 26.54 5.08
N ASP A 1063 -30.21 27.08 3.86
CA ASP A 1063 -29.39 28.24 3.52
C ASP A 1063 -29.99 29.54 4.09
N ASP A 1064 -29.19 30.34 4.80
CA ASP A 1064 -29.46 31.76 5.02
C ASP A 1064 -28.19 32.58 4.74
N ASN A 1065 -28.30 33.50 3.78
CA ASN A 1065 -27.30 34.51 3.49
C ASN A 1065 -28.04 35.86 3.31
N ILE A 1066 -27.37 36.95 3.73
CA ILE A 1066 -27.71 38.39 3.59
C ILE A 1066 -28.50 38.97 4.82
N TYR A 1067 -28.12 40.05 5.54
CA TYR A 1067 -27.52 41.35 5.17
C TYR A 1067 -26.64 41.94 6.31
N ASN A 1068 -25.57 42.64 5.91
CA ASN A 1068 -24.71 43.52 6.72
C ASN A 1068 -25.43 44.77 7.26
N ASN A 1069 -25.01 45.30 8.42
CA ASN A 1069 -24.41 46.65 8.49
C ASN A 1069 -23.81 46.99 9.86
N ASN A 1070 -22.73 47.78 9.76
CA ASN A 1070 -21.86 48.34 10.78
C ASN A 1070 -22.61 49.19 11.83
N ASP A 1071 -22.08 49.23 13.05
CA ASP A 1071 -21.61 50.49 13.65
C ASP A 1071 -20.61 50.24 14.80
N ASN A 1072 -19.63 51.14 14.89
CA ASN A 1072 -18.49 51.18 15.81
C ASN A 1072 -18.92 51.44 17.26
N ASP A 1073 -18.21 50.87 18.24
CA ASP A 1073 -17.37 51.65 19.16
C ASP A 1073 -16.82 50.79 20.33
N SER A 1074 -15.49 50.88 20.48
CA SER A 1074 -14.70 51.02 21.72
C SER A 1074 -14.85 50.08 22.94
N TYR A 1075 -13.67 49.69 23.45
CA TYR A 1075 -13.30 49.28 24.83
C TYR A 1075 -13.62 47.86 25.33
N ASP A 1076 -12.53 47.08 25.44
CA ASP A 1076 -11.95 46.44 26.64
C ASP A 1076 -12.77 45.42 27.46
N GLY A 1077 -12.08 44.34 27.85
CA GLY A 1077 -12.49 43.49 28.97
C GLY A 1077 -13.09 42.11 28.60
N LYS A 1078 -12.27 41.09 28.83
CA LYS A 1078 -12.57 39.66 28.81
C LYS A 1078 -13.74 39.27 29.75
N GLU A 1079 -14.63 38.42 29.26
CA GLU A 1079 -15.01 37.07 29.75
C GLU A 1079 -16.43 36.72 29.32
N GLY A 1080 -16.61 35.45 28.97
CA GLY A 1080 -17.80 34.94 28.30
C GLY A 1080 -19.00 34.70 29.20
N ALA A 1081 -20.16 34.47 28.57
CA ALA A 1081 -21.13 33.46 28.99
C ALA A 1081 -22.26 33.34 27.94
N ILE A 1082 -22.51 32.10 27.55
CA ILE A 1082 -23.81 31.44 27.29
C ILE A 1082 -25.04 32.30 27.63
N MET A 1083 -26.02 32.43 26.71
CA MET A 1083 -27.42 32.05 26.98
C MET A 1083 -28.40 32.13 25.79
N LYS A 1084 -29.07 30.98 25.58
CA LYS A 1084 -30.52 30.76 25.45
C LYS A 1084 -31.36 31.53 24.39
N SER A 1085 -31.83 30.68 23.46
CA SER A 1085 -33.13 30.60 22.77
C SER A 1085 -34.31 31.45 23.29
N LYS A 1086 -35.16 31.91 22.35
CA LYS A 1086 -36.59 31.51 22.27
C LYS A 1086 -37.30 31.96 20.98
N ASN A 1087 -38.00 30.99 20.35
CA ASN A 1087 -39.32 31.01 19.69
C ASN A 1087 -39.77 32.20 18.82
N ASP A 1088 -40.22 31.94 17.59
CA ASP A 1088 -41.67 31.77 17.32
C ASP A 1088 -42.03 31.23 15.91
N LYS A 1089 -43.32 30.87 15.79
CA LYS A 1089 -44.01 29.93 14.89
C LYS A 1089 -44.39 30.38 13.46
N LYS A 1090 -44.59 29.35 12.60
CA LYS A 1090 -45.53 29.18 11.45
C LYS A 1090 -45.12 29.87 10.12
N LYS A 1091 -45.26 29.28 8.93
CA LYS A 1091 -46.44 28.62 8.33
C LYS A 1091 -46.06 27.89 7.02
N SER A 1092 -46.64 26.72 6.77
CA SER A 1092 -46.49 25.86 5.59
C SER A 1092 -47.20 26.36 4.33
N VAL A 1093 -46.62 26.14 3.15
CA VAL A 1093 -47.31 26.10 1.84
C VAL A 1093 -46.78 24.93 1.01
N MET A 1094 -47.70 24.05 0.58
CA MET A 1094 -47.50 22.93 -0.35
C MET A 1094 -47.32 23.40 -1.79
N ILE A 1095 -46.44 22.75 -2.57
CA ILE A 1095 -46.66 22.47 -4.00
C ILE A 1095 -46.18 21.04 -4.32
N THR A 1096 -47.03 20.31 -5.06
CA THR A 1096 -46.98 18.88 -5.40
C THR A 1096 -46.50 18.60 -6.84
N ASN A 1097 -46.01 17.36 -7.05
CA ASN A 1097 -45.92 16.53 -8.29
C ASN A 1097 -44.47 16.26 -8.81
N TYR A 1098 -44.06 15.08 -9.28
CA TYR A 1098 -44.70 13.80 -9.62
C TYR A 1098 -43.65 12.66 -9.61
N TYR A 1099 -44.09 11.40 -9.51
CA TYR A 1099 -43.35 10.13 -9.33
C TYR A 1099 -43.00 9.70 -7.89
N GLY A 1100 -44.04 9.21 -7.20
CA GLY A 1100 -43.94 7.92 -6.49
C GLY A 1100 -43.14 7.86 -5.20
N SER A 1101 -43.12 8.90 -4.37
CA SER A 1101 -42.69 8.77 -2.97
C SER A 1101 -43.89 8.45 -2.07
N VAL A 1102 -43.77 7.40 -1.25
CA VAL A 1102 -44.73 7.13 -0.16
C VAL A 1102 -44.53 8.25 0.87
N SER A 1103 -45.53 9.12 1.08
CA SER A 1103 -45.45 10.19 2.06
C SER A 1103 -45.54 9.63 3.49
N PHE A 1104 -44.52 9.91 4.31
CA PHE A 1104 -44.36 9.41 5.68
C PHE A 1104 -45.21 10.14 6.75
N SER A 1105 -46.33 10.77 6.39
CA SER A 1105 -47.01 11.69 7.32
C SER A 1105 -48.07 11.07 8.23
N THR A 1106 -48.27 9.74 8.26
CA THR A 1106 -49.32 9.13 9.11
C THR A 1106 -48.95 7.77 9.74
N ILE A 1107 -47.70 7.57 10.13
CA ILE A 1107 -47.34 6.41 10.96
C ILE A 1107 -47.17 6.87 12.41
N ASP A 1108 -48.14 6.50 13.23
CA ASP A 1108 -48.20 6.68 14.67
C ASP A 1108 -46.95 6.07 15.33
N GLN A 1109 -46.13 6.90 15.97
CA GLN A 1109 -44.76 6.60 16.40
C GLN A 1109 -44.63 5.58 17.55
N ASN A 1110 -45.74 4.97 18.00
CA ASN A 1110 -45.73 4.28 19.29
C ASN A 1110 -45.87 2.75 19.26
N ASN A 1111 -45.88 2.05 18.10
CA ASN A 1111 -45.93 0.58 18.18
C ASN A 1111 -45.50 -0.26 16.96
N ILE A 1112 -44.58 0.21 16.12
CA ILE A 1112 -44.03 -0.65 15.05
C ILE A 1112 -42.50 -0.54 15.06
N ASN A 1113 -41.83 -1.66 15.37
CA ASN A 1113 -40.38 -1.78 15.25
C ASN A 1113 -39.98 -1.36 13.82
N SER A 1114 -39.27 -0.25 13.69
CA SER A 1114 -38.80 0.31 12.42
C SER A 1114 -38.06 -0.72 11.54
N PHE A 1115 -37.50 -1.76 12.18
CA PHE A 1115 -36.85 -2.89 11.54
C PHE A 1115 -37.80 -3.85 10.80
N GLU A 1116 -39.02 -4.08 11.28
CA GLU A 1116 -40.01 -4.93 10.58
C GLU A 1116 -40.52 -4.24 9.31
N TYR A 1117 -40.76 -2.94 9.37
CA TYR A 1117 -41.19 -2.16 8.21
C TYR A 1117 -40.08 -2.04 7.16
N PHE A 1118 -38.82 -1.90 7.58
CA PHE A 1118 -37.68 -1.92 6.67
C PHE A 1118 -37.52 -3.30 6.00
N ASN A 1119 -37.67 -4.40 6.75
CA ASN A 1119 -37.69 -5.75 6.17
C ASN A 1119 -38.88 -5.95 5.21
N TYR A 1120 -40.04 -5.33 5.47
CA TYR A 1120 -41.18 -5.36 4.55
C TYR A 1120 -40.88 -4.66 3.21
N ILE A 1121 -40.20 -3.50 3.24
CA ILE A 1121 -39.79 -2.78 2.03
C ILE A 1121 -38.77 -3.62 1.23
N ILE A 1122 -37.77 -4.19 1.90
CA ILE A 1122 -36.77 -5.07 1.26
C ILE A 1122 -37.43 -6.32 0.67
N ASN A 1123 -38.31 -7.00 1.41
CA ASN A 1123 -39.01 -8.17 0.89
C ASN A 1123 -39.91 -7.82 -0.31
N LYS A 1124 -40.46 -6.60 -0.36
CA LYS A 1124 -41.28 -6.14 -1.49
C LYS A 1124 -40.42 -5.83 -2.73
N SER A 1125 -39.25 -5.22 -2.57
CA SER A 1125 -38.32 -4.98 -3.68
C SER A 1125 -37.68 -6.29 -4.17
N GLU A 1126 -37.36 -7.22 -3.28
CA GLU A 1126 -36.85 -8.55 -3.62
C GLU A 1126 -37.86 -9.36 -4.45
N LYS A 1127 -39.14 -9.39 -4.06
CA LYS A 1127 -40.19 -10.05 -4.84
C LYS A 1127 -40.34 -9.44 -6.24
N ARG A 1128 -40.20 -8.12 -6.36
CA ARG A 1128 -40.25 -7.42 -7.64
C ARG A 1128 -39.06 -7.78 -8.52
N VAL A 1129 -37.84 -7.79 -7.95
CA VAL A 1129 -36.61 -8.22 -8.62
C VAL A 1129 -36.73 -9.66 -9.13
N HIS A 1130 -37.26 -10.56 -8.31
CA HIS A 1130 -37.46 -11.95 -8.71
C HIS A 1130 -38.44 -12.08 -9.87
N SER A 1131 -39.55 -11.32 -9.85
CA SER A 1131 -40.53 -11.31 -10.94
C SER A 1131 -39.93 -10.82 -12.26
N GLU A 1132 -39.21 -9.70 -12.23
CA GLU A 1132 -38.60 -9.12 -13.45
C GLU A 1132 -37.47 -10.03 -14.00
N PHE A 1133 -36.72 -10.70 -13.12
CA PHE A 1133 -35.72 -11.70 -13.54
C PHE A 1133 -36.35 -12.91 -14.23
N ILE A 1134 -37.46 -13.43 -13.68
CA ILE A 1134 -38.19 -14.57 -14.27
C ILE A 1134 -38.74 -14.16 -15.65
N GLU A 1135 -39.34 -12.98 -15.76
CA GLU A 1135 -39.88 -12.48 -17.03
C GLU A 1135 -38.77 -12.30 -18.09
N ALA A 1136 -37.66 -11.65 -17.74
CA ALA A 1136 -36.51 -11.49 -18.63
C ALA A 1136 -35.94 -12.85 -19.07
N THR A 1137 -35.85 -13.82 -18.15
CA THR A 1137 -35.35 -15.17 -18.44
C THR A 1137 -36.29 -15.92 -19.39
N LEU A 1138 -37.61 -15.81 -19.21
CA LEU A 1138 -38.59 -16.41 -20.11
C LEU A 1138 -38.53 -15.83 -21.52
N ILE A 1139 -38.36 -14.51 -21.65
CA ILE A 1139 -38.17 -13.83 -22.94
C ILE A 1139 -36.90 -14.34 -23.64
N TYR A 1140 -35.79 -14.47 -22.90
CA TYR A 1140 -34.53 -14.96 -23.46
C TYR A 1140 -34.63 -16.43 -23.91
N ILE A 1141 -35.31 -17.29 -23.13
CA ILE A 1141 -35.57 -18.68 -23.50
C ILE A 1141 -36.43 -18.75 -24.78
N ALA A 1142 -37.48 -17.93 -24.90
CA ALA A 1142 -38.31 -17.87 -26.10
C ALA A 1142 -37.52 -17.43 -27.33
N TYR A 1143 -36.66 -16.42 -27.18
CA TYR A 1143 -35.73 -15.98 -28.23
C TYR A 1143 -34.79 -17.12 -28.67
N PHE A 1144 -34.21 -17.86 -27.72
CA PHE A 1144 -33.32 -18.98 -28.02
C PHE A 1144 -34.04 -20.12 -28.75
N ILE A 1145 -35.26 -20.45 -28.34
CA ILE A 1145 -36.10 -21.46 -29.00
C ILE A 1145 -36.43 -21.04 -30.45
N LEU A 1146 -36.79 -19.77 -30.68
CA LEU A 1146 -37.04 -19.25 -32.03
C LEU A 1146 -35.81 -19.41 -32.92
N LEU A 1147 -34.63 -19.11 -32.38
CA LEU A 1147 -33.36 -19.19 -33.07
C LEU A 1147 -33.00 -20.65 -33.42
N LEU A 1148 -33.28 -21.61 -32.52
CA LEU A 1148 -33.16 -23.04 -32.80
C LEU A 1148 -34.13 -23.51 -33.89
N ILE A 1149 -35.38 -23.05 -33.87
CA ILE A 1149 -36.38 -23.38 -34.91
C ILE A 1149 -35.89 -22.87 -36.28
N LEU A 1150 -35.35 -21.66 -36.36
CA LEU A 1150 -34.77 -21.11 -37.59
C LEU A 1150 -33.58 -21.96 -38.08
N ILE A 1151 -32.68 -22.36 -37.18
CA ILE A 1151 -31.54 -23.24 -37.54
C ILE A 1151 -32.03 -24.58 -38.08
N ILE A 1152 -33.01 -25.20 -37.43
CA ILE A 1152 -33.60 -26.48 -37.86
C ILE A 1152 -34.27 -26.30 -39.23
N PHE A 1153 -35.01 -25.21 -39.43
CA PHE A 1153 -35.66 -24.89 -40.70
C PHE A 1153 -34.65 -24.75 -41.84
N PHE A 1154 -33.57 -23.98 -41.66
CA PHE A 1154 -32.50 -23.84 -42.65
C PHE A 1154 -31.79 -25.18 -42.93
N LYS A 1155 -31.57 -25.99 -41.90
CA LYS A 1155 -30.95 -27.32 -42.06
C LYS A 1155 -31.87 -28.28 -42.83
N MET A 1156 -33.19 -28.26 -42.56
CA MET A 1156 -34.17 -29.03 -43.32
C MET A 1156 -34.24 -28.58 -44.78
N GLN A 1157 -34.17 -27.27 -45.04
CA GLN A 1157 -34.17 -26.74 -46.41
C GLN A 1157 -32.92 -27.18 -47.21
N ASN A 1158 -31.75 -27.24 -46.56
CA ASN A 1158 -30.52 -27.76 -47.17
C ASN A 1158 -30.59 -29.27 -47.43
N ILE A 1159 -31.21 -30.05 -46.54
CA ILE A 1159 -31.41 -31.49 -46.72
C ILE A 1159 -32.41 -31.77 -47.86
N MET A 1160 -33.45 -30.94 -48.03
CA MET A 1160 -34.36 -31.06 -49.18
C MET A 1160 -33.69 -30.69 -50.51
N ARG A 1161 -32.74 -29.74 -50.52
CA ARG A 1161 -31.96 -29.39 -51.71
C ARG A 1161 -30.94 -30.46 -52.12
N SER A 1162 -30.38 -31.24 -51.18
CA SER A 1162 -29.38 -32.27 -51.50
C SER A 1162 -29.96 -33.56 -52.11
N LYS A 1163 -31.28 -33.76 -52.06
CA LYS A 1163 -31.93 -34.96 -52.63
C LYS A 1163 -32.21 -34.89 -54.14
N ASN A 1164 -31.92 -33.78 -54.83
CA ASN A 1164 -32.25 -33.59 -56.25
C ASN A 1164 -31.03 -33.59 -57.21
N ILE A 1165 -29.88 -34.14 -56.82
CA ILE A 1165 -28.73 -34.26 -57.72
C ILE A 1165 -28.28 -35.72 -57.76
N MET A 1166 -28.84 -36.45 -58.72
CA MET A 1166 -28.42 -37.79 -59.12
C MET A 1166 -27.33 -37.71 -60.20
N ASP A 1167 -26.40 -38.65 -60.09
CA ASP A 1167 -25.43 -39.13 -61.08
C ASP A 1167 -24.38 -38.16 -61.64
N TYR A 1168 -23.15 -38.28 -61.13
CA TYR A 1168 -21.97 -38.36 -62.00
C TYR A 1168 -20.87 -39.25 -61.38
N ARG A 1169 -20.43 -40.22 -62.18
CA ARG A 1169 -19.41 -41.23 -61.85
C ARG A 1169 -18.00 -40.61 -61.77
N LEU A 1170 -17.25 -41.01 -60.75
CA LEU A 1170 -15.84 -40.68 -60.51
C LEU A 1170 -14.91 -41.47 -61.45
N VAL A 1171 -14.13 -40.76 -62.27
CA VAL A 1171 -12.86 -41.27 -62.84
C VAL A 1171 -11.73 -40.74 -61.96
N LYS A 1172 -10.92 -41.66 -61.44
CA LYS A 1172 -9.69 -41.41 -60.67
C LYS A 1172 -8.59 -40.93 -61.62
N ASP A 1173 -7.93 -39.83 -61.26
CA ASP A 1173 -6.67 -39.39 -61.89
C ASP A 1173 -5.52 -39.41 -60.87
N THR A 1174 -4.29 -39.43 -61.38
CA THR A 1174 -3.17 -40.29 -60.98
C THR A 1174 -2.02 -39.60 -60.26
N ASN A 1175 -2.24 -38.43 -59.64
CA ASN A 1175 -1.18 -37.77 -58.86
C ASN A 1175 -1.62 -37.55 -57.41
N ASN A 1176 -0.96 -38.28 -56.50
CA ASN A 1176 -1.08 -38.21 -55.05
C ASN A 1176 -0.68 -36.83 -54.49
N ASP A 1177 -1.54 -35.81 -54.63
CA ASP A 1177 -1.45 -34.63 -53.77
C ASP A 1177 -2.82 -33.97 -53.55
N TRP A 1178 -3.17 -33.79 -52.27
CA TRP A 1178 -4.42 -33.18 -51.83
C TRP A 1178 -4.33 -31.65 -51.89
N PRO A 1179 -5.27 -30.93 -52.55
CA PRO A 1179 -5.39 -29.51 -52.34
C PRO A 1179 -6.16 -29.24 -51.04
N ASN A 1180 -5.42 -28.84 -50.01
CA ASN A 1180 -5.93 -28.30 -48.76
C ASN A 1180 -6.68 -26.98 -49.02
N SER A 1181 -7.97 -27.03 -49.37
CA SER A 1181 -8.84 -25.85 -49.33
C SER A 1181 -9.48 -25.72 -47.96
N LYS A 1182 -8.70 -25.26 -46.97
CA LYS A 1182 -9.27 -24.69 -45.73
C LYS A 1182 -9.80 -23.30 -46.07
N CYS A 1183 -11.07 -23.08 -45.76
CA CYS A 1183 -11.72 -21.77 -45.77
C CYS A 1183 -10.95 -20.85 -44.80
N LYS A 1184 -9.99 -20.08 -45.32
CA LYS A 1184 -9.28 -19.04 -44.54
C LYS A 1184 -10.13 -17.77 -44.64
N LEU A 1185 -11.25 -17.78 -43.90
CA LEU A 1185 -11.95 -16.55 -43.57
C LEU A 1185 -10.95 -15.64 -42.86
N ILE A 1186 -10.66 -14.50 -43.48
CA ILE A 1186 -9.98 -13.38 -42.86
C ILE A 1186 -10.77 -13.05 -41.58
N SER A 1187 -10.16 -13.37 -40.45
CA SER A 1187 -10.64 -12.98 -39.15
C SER A 1187 -10.45 -11.47 -39.03
N TYR A 1188 -11.48 -10.70 -39.38
CA TYR A 1188 -11.67 -9.42 -38.71
C TYR A 1188 -12.12 -9.74 -37.29
N SER A 1189 -11.13 -9.79 -36.39
CA SER A 1189 -11.33 -9.80 -34.95
C SER A 1189 -11.81 -8.41 -34.53
N PHE A 1190 -13.12 -8.24 -34.38
CA PHE A 1190 -13.65 -7.23 -33.44
C PHE A 1190 -13.45 -7.67 -31.98
N LEU A 1191 -12.42 -8.50 -31.72
CA LEU A 1191 -12.11 -9.19 -30.47
C LEU A 1191 -10.60 -9.50 -30.39
N ASP A 1192 -9.75 -8.48 -30.58
CA ASP A 1192 -8.33 -8.59 -30.20
C ASP A 1192 -8.04 -8.15 -28.75
N ASN A 1193 -9.08 -7.82 -27.96
CA ASN A 1193 -8.96 -7.62 -26.50
C ASN A 1193 -9.25 -8.88 -25.66
N GLN A 1194 -9.27 -10.09 -26.24
CA GLN A 1194 -9.39 -11.34 -25.44
C GLN A 1194 -8.36 -12.44 -25.74
N ARG A 1195 -7.28 -12.13 -26.48
CA ARG A 1195 -6.20 -13.09 -26.75
C ARG A 1195 -5.07 -13.16 -25.71
N TYR A 1196 -5.36 -12.82 -24.45
CA TYR A 1196 -4.48 -13.10 -23.29
C TYR A 1196 -5.09 -14.08 -22.28
N ALA A 1197 -6.12 -14.85 -22.65
CA ALA A 1197 -6.69 -15.91 -21.83
C ALA A 1197 -6.61 -17.29 -22.51
N LYS A 1198 -5.48 -17.63 -23.12
CA LYS A 1198 -5.14 -19.02 -23.46
C LYS A 1198 -4.03 -19.50 -22.54
N VAL A 1199 -4.49 -20.02 -21.40
CA VAL A 1199 -3.72 -20.75 -20.40
C VAL A 1199 -2.89 -21.84 -21.09
N LYS A 1200 -1.56 -21.68 -21.04
CA LYS A 1200 -0.62 -22.79 -21.10
C LYS A 1200 -0.71 -23.51 -19.75
N PHE A 1201 -1.33 -24.69 -19.74
CA PHE A 1201 -1.13 -25.65 -18.66
C PHE A 1201 0.22 -26.32 -18.89
N GLU A 1202 1.29 -25.70 -18.38
CA GLU A 1202 2.57 -26.36 -18.14
C GLU A 1202 2.72 -26.47 -16.61
N LYS A 1203 2.87 -27.72 -16.16
CA LYS A 1203 3.00 -28.25 -14.79
C LYS A 1203 3.31 -27.20 -13.70
N ALA A 1204 2.31 -26.94 -12.86
CA ALA A 1204 2.52 -26.44 -11.51
C ALA A 1204 2.45 -27.63 -10.54
N ASP A 1205 3.56 -27.89 -9.86
CA ASP A 1205 3.64 -28.81 -8.74
C ASP A 1205 3.02 -28.13 -7.49
N ASP A 1206 1.69 -28.08 -7.39
CA ASP A 1206 0.94 -28.03 -6.11
C ASP A 1206 -0.58 -28.19 -6.36
N PRO A 1207 -1.19 -29.38 -6.14
CA PRO A 1207 -2.60 -29.63 -6.38
C PRO A 1207 -3.48 -29.37 -5.14
N SER A 1208 -3.29 -28.25 -4.43
CA SER A 1208 -4.07 -27.94 -3.21
C SER A 1208 -5.08 -26.79 -3.34
N VAL A 1209 -5.20 -26.13 -4.50
CA VAL A 1209 -6.17 -25.04 -4.69
C VAL A 1209 -6.96 -25.24 -5.98
N TYR A 1210 -7.97 -26.11 -5.96
CA TYR A 1210 -9.29 -25.94 -6.62
C TYR A 1210 -10.11 -27.22 -6.41
N PHE A 1211 -11.35 -27.07 -5.94
CA PHE A 1211 -12.34 -28.08 -5.50
C PHE A 1211 -12.25 -28.59 -4.05
N LYS A 1212 -12.89 -27.85 -3.14
CA LYS A 1212 -13.49 -28.42 -1.93
C LYS A 1212 -14.90 -27.84 -1.70
N TYR A 1213 -15.84 -28.19 -2.59
CA TYR A 1213 -17.29 -28.03 -2.37
C TYR A 1213 -18.04 -29.29 -2.82
N LYS A 1214 -17.69 -30.42 -2.21
CA LYS A 1214 -18.46 -31.65 -2.34
C LYS A 1214 -18.64 -32.28 -0.95
N ASN A 1215 -19.41 -31.58 -0.11
CA ASN A 1215 -20.24 -32.13 0.96
C ASN A 1215 -20.95 -30.97 1.68
N MET A 1216 -22.04 -30.48 1.10
CA MET A 1216 -23.02 -29.63 1.77
C MET A 1216 -24.40 -30.25 1.62
N ASN A 1217 -24.58 -31.46 2.17
CA ASN A 1217 -25.90 -32.08 2.23
C ASN A 1217 -26.56 -31.97 3.61
N ASN A 1218 -25.98 -31.27 4.60
CA ASN A 1218 -26.59 -31.15 5.94
C ASN A 1218 -26.11 -29.90 6.73
N ILE A 1219 -26.02 -28.73 6.10
CA ILE A 1219 -25.79 -27.49 6.86
C ILE A 1219 -26.92 -26.51 6.53
N GLU A 1220 -27.67 -26.17 7.55
CA GLU A 1220 -28.70 -25.14 7.52
C GLU A 1220 -28.03 -23.80 7.15
N ILE A 1221 -28.36 -23.28 5.96
CA ILE A 1221 -27.78 -22.03 5.47
C ILE A 1221 -28.41 -20.89 6.27
N THR A 1222 -27.69 -20.40 7.29
CA THR A 1222 -28.11 -19.23 8.05
C THR A 1222 -28.01 -17.96 7.20
N ARG A 1223 -28.92 -17.00 7.44
CA ARG A 1223 -29.01 -15.70 6.73
C ARG A 1223 -27.68 -14.94 6.74
N GLU A 1224 -26.88 -15.10 7.79
CA GLU A 1224 -25.57 -14.46 7.95
C GLU A 1224 -24.51 -15.00 6.99
N ASN A 1225 -24.51 -16.32 6.74
CA ASN A 1225 -23.58 -16.95 5.78
C ASN A 1225 -23.91 -16.53 4.34
N TYR A 1226 -25.19 -16.39 4.01
CA TYR A 1226 -25.62 -15.86 2.71
C TYR A 1226 -25.22 -14.39 2.52
N ILE A 1227 -25.39 -13.55 3.55
CA ILE A 1227 -24.98 -12.14 3.53
C ILE A 1227 -23.45 -11.99 3.41
N GLN A 1228 -22.66 -12.86 4.05
CA GLN A 1228 -21.21 -12.84 3.90
C GLN A 1228 -20.74 -13.26 2.50
N VAL A 1229 -21.36 -14.29 1.91
CA VAL A 1229 -21.10 -14.71 0.53
C VAL A 1229 -21.46 -13.58 -0.44
N TYR A 1230 -22.62 -12.94 -0.25
CA TYR A 1230 -23.09 -11.83 -1.07
C TYR A 1230 -22.17 -10.60 -0.97
N LYS A 1231 -21.76 -10.21 0.25
CA LYS A 1231 -20.81 -9.11 0.49
C LYS A 1231 -19.45 -9.38 -0.18
N LYS A 1232 -18.90 -10.60 -0.09
CA LYS A 1232 -17.65 -10.96 -0.77
C LYS A 1232 -17.77 -10.91 -2.30
N SER A 1233 -18.90 -11.35 -2.86
CA SER A 1233 -19.14 -11.24 -4.30
C SER A 1233 -19.32 -9.79 -4.79
N SER A 1234 -19.97 -8.92 -4.01
CA SER A 1234 -20.15 -7.51 -4.40
C SER A 1234 -18.84 -6.71 -4.38
N THR A 1235 -17.91 -6.99 -3.45
CA THR A 1235 -16.58 -6.35 -3.42
C THR A 1235 -15.69 -6.79 -4.58
N ILE A 1236 -15.78 -8.05 -4.99
CA ILE A 1236 -15.05 -8.59 -6.17
C ILE A 1236 -15.56 -7.97 -7.47
N ILE A 1237 -16.86 -7.66 -7.56
CA ILE A 1237 -17.50 -7.07 -8.76
C ILE A 1237 -17.23 -5.56 -8.86
N GLY A 1238 -17.21 -4.82 -7.74
CA GLY A 1238 -16.83 -3.41 -7.72
C GLY A 1238 -15.40 -3.15 -8.23
N LYS A 1239 -14.45 -4.05 -7.93
CA LYS A 1239 -13.07 -3.97 -8.46
C LYS A 1239 -12.95 -4.38 -9.94
N LYS A 1240 -13.79 -5.31 -10.44
CA LYS A 1240 -13.78 -5.70 -11.87
C LYS A 1240 -14.37 -4.65 -12.80
N TYR A 1241 -15.29 -3.81 -12.32
CA TYR A 1241 -15.85 -2.68 -13.09
C TYR A 1241 -14.81 -1.60 -13.41
N PHE A 1242 -13.68 -1.60 -12.70
CA PHE A 1242 -12.55 -0.69 -12.92
C PHE A 1242 -11.44 -1.26 -13.81
N ILE A 1243 -11.51 -2.55 -14.17
CA ILE A 1243 -10.49 -3.25 -14.98
C ILE A 1243 -10.92 -3.36 -16.47
N LEU A 1244 -12.16 -2.97 -16.80
CA LEU A 1244 -12.72 -3.07 -18.17
C LEU A 1244 -13.19 -1.74 -18.78
N ASN A 1245 -12.98 -0.61 -18.07
CA ASN A 1245 -12.85 0.73 -18.66
C ASN A 1245 -11.39 1.12 -18.60
#